data_AF-A0A938SPE6-F1
#
_entry.id   AF-A0A938SPE6-F1
#
_cell.length_a   1.000
_cell.length_b   1.000
_cell.length_c   1.000
_cell.angle_alpha   90.00
_cell.angle_beta   90.00
_cell.angle_gamma   90.00
#
_symmetry.space_group_name_H-M   'P 1'
#
loop_
_entity.id
_entity.type
_entity.pdbx_description
1 polymer ?
#
loop_
_entity_poly.entity_id
_entity_poly.type
_entity_poly.pdbx_seq_one_letter_code
_entity_poly.pdbx_strand_id
1 'polypeptide(L)'
;MKILLELSLLLLVDAVFVGALLLAVVPLLLYKKAAFAVLKRNFIGYFNNPLGYVFLCMFVVLTSIAAFCPHDFFTANLANLNQLNIYLPFIMLIFIPAITMSIWSEERRQGTDELLLTLPAADFDIVIGKYLAATAIFTASLLFSQISNFTVLLSLSMGDVDRGLFLSTYFGYWCTGLAMLSVGMVASFLTRNLTIGFILGVAFNMPLVFMNMADVILPSRVDLPFVSAVNLARIVSNWSIAAQFDAFGRGVISLSSIVYFTMIVIVGLYLSMVLIGARHWYGGRDGHSLLGHFLLRAVAMVIVALGLTAVFSANDRIRWDMTRGKISSLSPDTRQLLKVLKTDHPIYVDAFISSEVPEQYVRTRLHLTSMLKEFAAMSQGKVRVNIHDDLELFSEQAAMAEEQFGIRREPIRIRSRGTITDKEIILGAAFRCGLEKVVVPFFDYGIPVEYELIRSINTVARTKRKTIGVVRTDAQLFGGFSFAGGQPQQLPKQAIIEELEKQYDVEEVDMTQPIESGRYDVLLAVQPSSMPPEAMDYLVDAVRAGIPTAVFEDPLPAFMADVPGTGQPKMAPGGGMMGMNRPMPKADIRRLWDALGIESPGSLGQDGLFQPEIVWQRYNPYQKLQVTGIPDQWVFVR
;
A
#
# COMPACT_ATOMS: atom_id res chain seq x y z
N MET A 1 -12.59 -0.98 29.94
CA MET A 1 -13.77 -0.65 29.11
C MET A 1 -13.49 -0.79 27.61
N LYS A 2 -12.46 -0.12 27.05
CA LYS A 2 -12.11 -0.24 25.61
C LYS A 2 -11.86 -1.69 25.16
N ILE A 3 -11.02 -2.44 25.88
CA ILE A 3 -10.72 -3.86 25.59
C ILE A 3 -12.01 -4.71 25.53
N LEU A 4 -12.93 -4.55 26.48
CA LEU A 4 -14.18 -5.32 26.49
C LEU A 4 -15.07 -4.98 25.29
N LEU A 5 -15.13 -3.69 24.90
CA LEU A 5 -15.88 -3.23 23.74
C LEU A 5 -15.30 -3.82 22.44
N GLU A 6 -13.99 -3.74 22.28
CA GLU A 6 -13.25 -4.30 21.14
C GLU A 6 -13.52 -5.80 20.96
N LEU A 7 -13.42 -6.56 22.05
CA LEU A 7 -13.70 -8.00 22.05
C LEU A 7 -15.17 -8.31 21.74
N SER A 8 -16.11 -7.55 22.32
CA SER A 8 -17.54 -7.74 22.07
C SER A 8 -17.91 -7.49 20.60
N LEU A 9 -17.24 -6.52 19.97
CA LEU A 9 -17.47 -6.19 18.57
C LEU A 9 -16.87 -7.24 17.63
N LEU A 10 -15.70 -7.80 17.97
CA LEU A 10 -15.16 -8.96 17.24
C LEU A 10 -16.15 -10.13 17.28
N LEU A 11 -16.65 -10.49 18.46
CA LEU A 11 -17.61 -11.58 18.61
C LEU A 11 -18.92 -11.33 17.86
N LEU A 12 -19.38 -10.07 17.77
CA LEU A 12 -20.53 -9.70 16.95
C LEU A 12 -20.24 -9.92 15.46
N VAL A 13 -19.07 -9.51 14.97
CA VAL A 13 -18.66 -9.75 13.58
C VAL A 13 -18.57 -11.24 13.28
N ASP A 14 -17.96 -12.02 14.19
CA ASP A 14 -17.87 -13.48 14.04
C ASP A 14 -19.26 -14.12 14.05
N ALA A 15 -20.19 -13.65 14.89
CA ALA A 15 -21.57 -14.12 14.89
C ALA A 15 -22.30 -13.80 13.57
N VAL A 16 -22.09 -12.61 13.00
CA VAL A 16 -22.62 -12.24 11.68
C VAL A 16 -22.01 -13.12 10.59
N PHE A 17 -20.70 -13.37 10.63
CA PHE A 17 -20.00 -14.24 9.69
C PHE A 17 -20.51 -15.68 9.75
N VAL A 18 -20.62 -16.26 10.95
CA VAL A 18 -21.19 -17.60 11.16
C VAL A 18 -22.66 -17.63 10.73
N GLY A 19 -23.43 -16.60 11.03
CA GLY A 19 -24.81 -16.45 10.56
C GLY A 19 -24.92 -16.48 9.03
N ALA A 20 -24.02 -15.78 8.33
CA ALA A 20 -23.94 -15.79 6.87
C ALA A 20 -23.56 -17.18 6.33
N LEU A 21 -22.61 -17.87 6.97
CA LEU A 21 -22.25 -19.25 6.61
C LEU A 21 -23.42 -20.21 6.80
N LEU A 22 -24.14 -20.11 7.92
CA LEU A 22 -25.33 -20.92 8.16
C LEU A 22 -26.42 -20.64 7.10
N LEU A 23 -26.62 -19.37 6.75
CA LEU A 23 -27.55 -18.98 5.68
C LEU A 23 -27.15 -19.59 4.33
N ALA A 24 -25.85 -19.64 4.00
CA ALA A 24 -25.34 -20.31 2.81
C ALA A 24 -25.59 -21.83 2.82
N VAL A 25 -25.75 -22.45 3.98
CA VAL A 25 -26.09 -23.88 4.16
C VAL A 25 -27.61 -24.12 4.15
N VAL A 26 -28.46 -23.10 4.36
CA VAL A 26 -29.93 -23.24 4.34
C VAL A 26 -30.47 -23.87 3.04
N PRO A 27 -30.00 -23.50 1.83
CA PRO A 27 -30.44 -24.18 0.60
C PRO A 27 -30.13 -25.69 0.60
N LEU A 28 -29.01 -26.12 1.19
CA LEU A 28 -28.68 -27.54 1.33
C LEU A 28 -29.64 -28.25 2.29
N LEU A 29 -30.03 -27.59 3.39
CA LEU A 29 -31.02 -28.09 4.34
C LEU A 29 -32.40 -28.29 3.71
N LEU A 30 -32.83 -27.35 2.86
CA LEU A 30 -34.16 -27.35 2.27
C LEU A 30 -34.28 -28.24 1.04
N TYR A 31 -33.31 -28.18 0.11
CA TYR A 31 -33.40 -28.83 -1.20
C TYR A 31 -32.57 -30.13 -1.29
N LYS A 32 -31.51 -30.29 -0.50
CA LYS A 32 -30.53 -31.40 -0.62
C LYS A 32 -30.28 -32.10 0.72
N LYS A 33 -31.33 -32.71 1.28
CA LYS A 33 -31.29 -33.39 2.59
C LYS A 33 -30.15 -34.41 2.75
N ALA A 34 -29.79 -35.11 1.67
CA ALA A 34 -28.68 -36.07 1.68
C ALA A 34 -27.33 -35.39 1.95
N ALA A 35 -27.04 -34.27 1.30
CA ALA A 35 -25.80 -33.52 1.50
C ALA A 35 -25.67 -33.01 2.95
N PHE A 36 -26.77 -32.50 3.51
CA PHE A 36 -26.80 -32.07 4.90
C PHE A 36 -26.61 -33.22 5.89
N ALA A 37 -27.20 -34.39 5.62
CA ALA A 37 -27.00 -35.57 6.46
C ALA A 37 -25.53 -36.02 6.48
N VAL A 38 -24.86 -36.02 5.31
CA VAL A 38 -23.43 -36.31 5.19
C VAL A 38 -22.59 -35.27 5.95
N LEU A 39 -22.90 -33.98 5.79
CA LEU A 39 -22.23 -32.90 6.52
C LEU A 39 -22.33 -33.11 8.02
N LYS A 40 -23.56 -33.26 8.54
CA LYS A 40 -23.83 -33.42 9.97
C LYS A 40 -23.11 -34.65 10.54
N ARG A 41 -23.15 -35.79 9.83
CA ARG A 41 -22.50 -37.03 10.26
C ARG A 41 -20.98 -36.84 10.41
N ASN A 42 -20.32 -36.26 9.40
CA ASN A 42 -18.87 -36.09 9.41
C ASN A 42 -18.41 -35.02 10.41
N PHE A 43 -19.16 -33.91 10.52
CA PHE A 43 -18.86 -32.86 11.49
C PHE A 43 -18.97 -33.37 12.94
N ILE A 44 -20.10 -34.01 13.29
CA ILE A 44 -20.29 -34.59 14.64
C ILE A 44 -19.28 -35.71 14.90
N GLY A 45 -18.99 -36.54 13.89
CA GLY A 45 -18.00 -37.61 13.99
C GLY A 45 -16.61 -37.10 14.38
N TYR A 46 -16.19 -35.94 13.85
CA TYR A 46 -14.91 -35.33 14.20
C TYR A 46 -14.83 -34.88 15.66
N PHE A 47 -15.87 -34.20 16.16
CA PHE A 47 -15.92 -33.69 17.54
C PHE A 47 -16.30 -34.76 18.59
N ASN A 48 -16.77 -35.93 18.16
CA ASN A 48 -16.92 -37.07 19.07
C ASN A 48 -15.58 -37.79 19.32
N ASN A 49 -14.59 -37.60 18.46
CA ASN A 49 -13.27 -38.18 18.62
C ASN A 49 -12.35 -37.23 19.41
N PRO A 50 -11.74 -37.66 20.53
CA PRO A 50 -10.79 -36.85 21.30
C PRO A 50 -9.65 -36.25 20.45
N LEU A 51 -9.22 -36.95 19.39
CA LEU A 51 -8.17 -36.47 18.50
C LEU A 51 -8.54 -35.15 17.81
N GLY A 52 -9.82 -34.91 17.52
CA GLY A 52 -10.27 -33.67 16.86
C GLY A 52 -9.96 -32.42 17.69
N TYR A 53 -10.11 -32.51 19.02
CA TYR A 53 -9.76 -31.42 19.94
C TYR A 53 -8.25 -31.21 20.06
N VAL A 54 -7.48 -32.30 20.05
CA VAL A 54 -6.00 -32.22 20.07
C VAL A 54 -5.50 -31.46 18.84
N PHE A 55 -6.02 -31.76 17.66
CA PHE A 55 -5.67 -31.04 16.43
C PHE A 55 -6.07 -29.56 16.48
N LEU A 56 -7.24 -29.24 17.03
CA LEU A 56 -7.68 -27.85 17.21
C LEU A 56 -6.73 -27.08 18.13
N CYS A 57 -6.42 -27.63 19.30
CA CYS A 57 -5.47 -27.02 20.24
C CYS A 57 -4.08 -26.85 19.62
N MET A 58 -3.58 -27.87 18.91
CA MET A 58 -2.30 -27.80 18.22
C MET A 58 -2.27 -26.68 17.16
N PHE A 59 -3.34 -26.54 16.37
CA PHE A 59 -3.44 -25.47 15.38
C PHE A 59 -3.39 -24.08 16.04
N VAL A 60 -4.18 -23.86 17.10
CA VAL A 60 -4.18 -22.59 17.85
C VAL A 60 -2.77 -22.29 18.37
N VAL A 61 -2.14 -23.24 19.05
CA VAL A 61 -0.79 -23.08 19.61
C VAL A 61 0.24 -22.76 18.52
N LEU A 62 0.24 -23.49 17.39
CA LEU A 62 1.16 -23.23 16.29
C LEU A 62 0.97 -21.83 15.70
N THR A 63 -0.28 -21.41 15.50
CA THR A 63 -0.56 -20.05 14.98
C THR A 63 -0.15 -18.96 15.97
N SER A 64 -0.35 -19.15 17.27
CA SER A 64 0.05 -18.17 18.28
C SER A 64 1.57 -18.09 18.45
N ILE A 65 2.27 -19.23 18.40
CA ILE A 65 3.75 -19.25 18.42
C ILE A 65 4.28 -18.53 17.18
N ALA A 66 3.75 -18.83 15.98
CA ALA A 66 4.17 -18.18 14.75
C ALA A 66 3.90 -16.67 14.74
N ALA A 67 2.83 -16.21 15.39
CA ALA A 67 2.49 -14.79 15.48
C ALA A 67 3.40 -14.01 16.44
N PHE A 68 3.71 -14.57 17.62
CA PHE A 68 4.28 -13.80 18.73
C PHE A 68 5.67 -14.23 19.20
N CYS A 69 6.14 -15.43 18.85
CA CYS A 69 7.43 -15.94 19.31
C CYS A 69 8.65 -15.34 18.57
N PRO A 70 8.58 -15.02 17.25
CA PRO A 70 9.72 -14.41 16.56
C PRO A 70 10.08 -13.03 17.09
N HIS A 71 11.39 -12.72 17.16
CA HIS A 71 11.89 -11.45 17.69
C HIS A 71 11.37 -10.23 16.90
N ASP A 72 11.11 -10.41 15.60
CA ASP A 72 10.68 -9.36 14.69
C ASP A 72 9.35 -8.70 15.09
N PHE A 73 8.48 -9.44 15.79
CA PHE A 73 7.20 -8.90 16.27
C PHE A 73 7.41 -7.75 17.27
N PHE A 74 8.32 -7.94 18.24
CA PHE A 74 8.58 -6.93 19.26
C PHE A 74 9.50 -5.81 18.78
N THR A 75 10.36 -6.06 17.78
CA THR A 75 11.21 -5.01 17.18
C THR A 75 10.42 -4.08 16.28
N ALA A 76 9.43 -4.59 15.54
CA ALA A 76 8.57 -3.77 14.69
C ALA A 76 7.65 -2.84 15.50
N ASN A 77 7.36 -3.17 16.76
CA ASN A 77 6.44 -2.45 17.65
C ASN A 77 5.08 -2.10 17.00
N LEU A 78 4.56 -3.02 16.19
CA LEU A 78 3.26 -2.86 15.53
C LEU A 78 2.32 -3.99 15.90
N ALA A 79 1.07 -3.63 16.18
CA ALA A 79 -0.01 -4.56 16.49
C ALA A 79 -0.59 -5.23 15.21
N ASN A 80 0.25 -5.92 14.45
CA ASN A 80 -0.14 -6.61 13.22
C ASN A 80 0.22 -8.10 13.23
N LEU A 81 -0.20 -8.84 12.20
CA LEU A 81 0.03 -10.29 12.06
C LEU A 81 1.00 -10.61 10.94
N ASN A 82 1.95 -9.71 10.65
CA ASN A 82 2.86 -9.89 9.51
C ASN A 82 3.68 -11.18 9.64
N GLN A 83 4.13 -11.51 10.84
CA GLN A 83 4.88 -12.75 11.10
C GLN A 83 4.03 -14.00 10.86
N LEU A 84 2.78 -13.98 11.28
CA LEU A 84 1.85 -15.08 11.03
C LEU A 84 1.58 -15.24 9.53
N ASN A 85 1.49 -14.14 8.77
CA ASN A 85 1.29 -14.20 7.32
C ASN A 85 2.38 -14.98 6.59
N ILE A 86 3.63 -14.89 7.06
CA ILE A 86 4.78 -15.60 6.48
C ILE A 86 4.70 -17.10 6.79
N TYR A 87 4.39 -17.46 8.05
CA TYR A 87 4.42 -18.86 8.48
C TYR A 87 3.13 -19.64 8.24
N LEU A 88 1.99 -18.97 8.11
CA LEU A 88 0.69 -19.65 8.04
C LEU A 88 0.56 -20.59 6.83
N PRO A 89 1.02 -20.27 5.61
CA PRO A 89 0.97 -21.22 4.49
C PRO A 89 1.67 -22.55 4.81
N PHE A 90 2.77 -22.51 5.57
CA PHE A 90 3.48 -23.72 6.01
C PHE A 90 2.72 -24.49 7.09
N ILE A 91 2.08 -23.80 8.03
CA ILE A 91 1.20 -24.44 9.03
C ILE A 91 0.02 -25.12 8.32
N MET A 92 -0.59 -24.45 7.34
CA MET A 92 -1.68 -24.98 6.54
C MET A 92 -1.26 -26.19 5.70
N LEU A 93 -0.03 -26.20 5.19
CA LEU A 93 0.52 -27.31 4.41
C LEU A 93 0.52 -28.63 5.19
N ILE A 94 0.60 -28.59 6.52
CA ILE A 94 0.53 -29.77 7.39
C ILE A 94 -0.91 -29.98 7.91
N PHE A 95 -1.55 -28.91 8.37
CA PHE A 95 -2.86 -29.00 9.03
C PHE A 95 -3.98 -29.43 8.07
N ILE A 96 -3.97 -28.94 6.84
CA ILE A 96 -5.04 -29.22 5.87
C ILE A 96 -5.00 -30.68 5.39
N PRO A 97 -3.84 -31.27 5.05
CA PRO A 97 -3.73 -32.70 4.81
C PRO A 97 -4.15 -33.54 6.01
N ALA A 98 -3.89 -33.10 7.24
CA ALA A 98 -4.34 -33.83 8.44
C ALA A 98 -5.87 -33.88 8.58
N ILE A 99 -6.58 -32.80 8.22
CA ILE A 99 -8.06 -32.79 8.18
C ILE A 99 -8.58 -33.63 7.01
N THR A 100 -7.96 -33.51 5.83
CA THR A 100 -8.49 -34.09 4.59
C THR A 100 -8.14 -35.56 4.40
N MET A 101 -7.05 -36.05 5.01
CA MET A 101 -6.58 -37.43 4.79
C MET A 101 -7.65 -38.47 5.05
N SER A 102 -8.47 -38.31 6.09
CA SER A 102 -9.49 -39.29 6.51
C SER A 102 -10.82 -39.18 5.75
N ILE A 103 -11.06 -38.11 4.99
CA ILE A 103 -12.38 -37.85 4.37
C ILE A 103 -12.81 -38.99 3.44
N TRP A 104 -11.89 -39.51 2.64
CA TRP A 104 -12.16 -40.62 1.69
C TRP A 104 -11.37 -41.88 1.99
N SER A 105 -10.11 -41.73 2.42
CA SER A 105 -9.26 -42.89 2.68
C SER A 105 -9.82 -43.78 3.78
N GLU A 106 -10.47 -43.21 4.82
CA GLU A 106 -11.05 -43.98 5.92
C GLU A 106 -12.25 -44.81 5.47
N GLU A 107 -13.15 -44.22 4.66
CA GLU A 107 -14.32 -44.95 4.16
C GLU A 107 -13.92 -46.08 3.23
N ARG A 108 -12.93 -45.85 2.38
CA ARG A 108 -12.35 -46.87 1.50
C ARG A 108 -11.59 -47.95 2.26
N ARG A 109 -10.95 -47.59 3.38
CA ARG A 109 -10.28 -48.55 4.28
C ARG A 109 -11.30 -49.45 4.96
N GLN A 110 -12.43 -48.90 5.36
CA GLN A 110 -13.51 -49.62 6.04
C GLN A 110 -14.49 -50.33 5.08
N GLY A 111 -14.38 -50.11 3.76
CA GLY A 111 -15.32 -50.65 2.77
C GLY A 111 -16.73 -50.05 2.86
N THR A 112 -16.87 -48.88 3.48
CA THR A 112 -18.15 -48.18 3.63
C THR A 112 -18.47 -47.25 2.45
N ASP A 113 -17.51 -47.09 1.54
CA ASP A 113 -17.68 -46.33 0.30
C ASP A 113 -18.74 -46.96 -0.62
N GLU A 114 -18.79 -48.29 -0.72
CA GLU A 114 -19.81 -49.01 -1.49
C GLU A 114 -21.25 -48.76 -0.97
N LEU A 115 -21.41 -48.77 0.36
CA LEU A 115 -22.69 -48.45 1.02
C LEU A 115 -23.11 -47.00 0.77
N LEU A 116 -22.13 -46.09 0.81
CA LEU A 116 -22.40 -44.68 0.60
C LEU A 116 -22.78 -44.37 -0.85
N LEU A 117 -22.18 -45.10 -1.81
CA LEU A 117 -22.42 -44.95 -3.24
C LEU A 117 -23.65 -45.69 -3.77
N THR A 118 -24.28 -46.54 -2.95
CA THR A 118 -25.55 -47.21 -3.26
C THR A 118 -26.76 -46.48 -2.68
N LEU A 119 -26.55 -45.45 -1.84
CA LEU A 119 -27.61 -44.57 -1.38
C LEU A 119 -28.25 -43.82 -2.57
N PRO A 120 -29.56 -43.52 -2.52
CA PRO A 120 -30.26 -42.72 -3.54
C PRO A 120 -29.91 -41.23 -3.40
N ALA A 121 -28.62 -40.91 -3.42
CA ALA A 121 -28.07 -39.56 -3.33
C ALA A 121 -27.20 -39.28 -4.57
N ALA A 122 -27.22 -38.06 -5.07
CA ALA A 122 -26.36 -37.69 -6.18
C ALA A 122 -24.89 -37.62 -5.72
N ASP A 123 -23.94 -37.99 -6.59
CA ASP A 123 -22.49 -37.92 -6.29
C ASP A 123 -22.07 -36.51 -5.82
N PHE A 124 -22.67 -35.46 -6.40
CA PHE A 124 -22.44 -34.07 -5.98
C PHE A 124 -22.85 -33.81 -4.52
N ASP A 125 -23.96 -34.40 -4.06
CA ASP A 125 -24.49 -34.19 -2.70
C ASP A 125 -23.53 -34.77 -1.65
N ILE A 126 -22.86 -35.88 -1.98
CA ILE A 126 -21.85 -36.50 -1.13
C ILE A 126 -20.59 -35.63 -1.07
N VAL A 127 -20.08 -35.22 -2.23
CA VAL A 127 -18.84 -34.41 -2.32
C VAL A 127 -19.02 -33.10 -1.57
N ILE A 128 -20.08 -32.35 -1.85
CA ILE A 128 -20.31 -31.05 -1.21
C ILE A 128 -20.54 -31.22 0.29
N GLY A 129 -21.25 -32.27 0.73
CA GLY A 129 -21.46 -32.56 2.15
C GLY A 129 -20.16 -32.82 2.92
N LYS A 130 -19.25 -33.59 2.33
CA LYS A 130 -17.91 -33.85 2.93
C LYS A 130 -17.01 -32.63 2.90
N TYR A 131 -16.99 -31.89 1.80
CA TYR A 131 -16.22 -30.66 1.69
C TYR A 131 -16.66 -29.60 2.71
N LEU A 132 -17.98 -29.41 2.86
CA LEU A 132 -18.54 -28.48 3.83
C LEU A 132 -18.28 -28.94 5.27
N ALA A 133 -18.27 -30.25 5.56
CA ALA A 133 -17.87 -30.74 6.88
C ALA A 133 -16.41 -30.37 7.20
N ALA A 134 -15.49 -30.62 6.27
CA ALA A 134 -14.08 -30.26 6.42
C ALA A 134 -13.89 -28.74 6.55
N THR A 135 -14.63 -27.97 5.75
CA THR A 135 -14.68 -26.51 5.81
C THR A 135 -15.17 -26.01 7.17
N ALA A 136 -16.21 -26.61 7.73
CA ALA A 136 -16.75 -26.24 9.04
C ALA A 136 -15.76 -26.55 10.17
N ILE A 137 -15.06 -27.68 10.12
CA ILE A 137 -13.99 -28.04 11.06
C ILE A 137 -12.86 -27.00 11.00
N PHE A 138 -12.38 -26.71 9.79
CA PHE A 138 -11.34 -25.70 9.58
C PHE A 138 -11.77 -24.30 10.03
N THR A 139 -13.02 -23.89 9.71
CA THR A 139 -13.58 -22.60 10.14
C THR A 139 -13.65 -22.51 11.66
N ALA A 140 -14.06 -23.58 12.35
CA ALA A 140 -14.05 -23.62 13.81
C ALA A 140 -12.62 -23.44 14.35
N SER A 141 -11.64 -24.19 13.83
CA SER A 141 -10.23 -24.04 14.23
C SER A 141 -9.69 -22.62 13.99
N LEU A 142 -10.05 -22.01 12.86
CA LEU A 142 -9.65 -20.65 12.52
C LEU A 142 -10.27 -19.62 13.47
N LEU A 143 -11.55 -19.74 13.82
CA LEU A 143 -12.22 -18.84 14.76
C LEU A 143 -11.59 -18.92 16.17
N PHE A 144 -11.25 -20.11 16.65
CA PHE A 144 -10.53 -20.25 17.93
C PHE A 144 -9.14 -19.60 17.88
N SER A 145 -8.39 -19.78 16.79
CA SER A 145 -7.12 -19.09 16.58
C SER A 145 -7.30 -17.57 16.53
N GLN A 146 -8.34 -17.08 15.85
CA GLN A 146 -8.69 -15.67 15.75
C GLN A 146 -8.96 -15.04 17.11
N ILE A 147 -9.81 -15.66 17.92
CA ILE A 147 -10.13 -15.17 19.27
C ILE A 147 -8.87 -15.13 20.15
N SER A 148 -8.04 -16.18 20.07
CA SER A 148 -6.80 -16.26 20.85
C SER A 148 -5.81 -15.15 20.47
N ASN A 149 -5.46 -15.04 19.19
CA ASN A 149 -4.48 -14.05 18.72
C ASN A 149 -4.99 -12.61 18.88
N PHE A 150 -6.29 -12.36 18.66
CA PHE A 150 -6.89 -11.05 18.89
C PHE A 150 -6.79 -10.64 20.36
N THR A 151 -7.09 -11.56 21.29
CA THR A 151 -7.04 -11.28 22.73
C THR A 151 -5.62 -10.93 23.17
N VAL A 152 -4.62 -11.63 22.66
CA VAL A 152 -3.19 -11.33 22.94
C VAL A 152 -2.82 -9.94 22.41
N LEU A 153 -3.12 -9.65 21.14
CA LEU A 153 -2.85 -8.33 20.55
C LEU A 153 -3.53 -7.19 21.30
N LEU A 154 -4.78 -7.40 21.70
CA LEU A 154 -5.57 -6.40 22.42
C LEU A 154 -5.00 -6.11 23.80
N SER A 155 -4.49 -7.14 24.47
CA SER A 155 -3.80 -7.03 25.76
C SER A 155 -2.49 -6.27 25.65
N LEU A 156 -1.67 -6.58 24.63
CA LEU A 156 -0.37 -5.94 24.41
C LEU A 156 -0.49 -4.48 23.94
N SER A 157 -1.51 -4.17 23.14
CA SER A 157 -1.67 -2.86 22.47
C SER A 157 -2.56 -1.88 23.26
N MET A 158 -2.92 -2.20 24.50
CA MET A 158 -3.85 -1.43 25.34
C MET A 158 -5.18 -1.05 24.63
N GLY A 159 -5.63 -1.85 23.68
CA GLY A 159 -6.86 -1.61 22.93
C GLY A 159 -6.73 -0.84 21.61
N ASP A 160 -5.52 -0.53 21.11
CA ASP A 160 -5.34 0.15 19.82
C ASP A 160 -4.92 -0.84 18.71
N VAL A 161 -5.85 -1.73 18.33
CA VAL A 161 -5.66 -2.71 17.25
C VAL A 161 -6.50 -2.31 16.04
N ASP A 162 -5.93 -2.41 14.84
CA ASP A 162 -6.68 -2.26 13.60
C ASP A 162 -7.51 -3.52 13.32
N ARG A 163 -8.78 -3.48 13.77
CA ARG A 163 -9.75 -4.57 13.56
C ARG A 163 -9.95 -4.88 12.07
N GLY A 164 -9.90 -3.87 11.22
CA GLY A 164 -10.17 -4.02 9.80
C GLY A 164 -9.04 -4.77 9.08
N LEU A 165 -7.80 -4.39 9.37
CA LEU A 165 -6.61 -5.14 8.96
C LEU A 165 -6.67 -6.59 9.44
N PHE A 166 -6.99 -6.79 10.72
CA PHE A 166 -7.05 -8.09 11.35
C PHE A 166 -8.11 -9.00 10.70
N LEU A 167 -9.35 -8.52 10.54
CA LEU A 167 -10.44 -9.28 9.94
C LEU A 167 -10.18 -9.62 8.47
N SER A 168 -9.66 -8.68 7.68
CA SER A 168 -9.27 -8.92 6.29
C SER A 168 -8.19 -10.01 6.19
N THR A 169 -7.21 -9.99 7.09
CA THR A 169 -6.14 -10.99 7.13
C THR A 169 -6.70 -12.39 7.43
N TYR A 170 -7.58 -12.52 8.43
CA TYR A 170 -8.24 -13.79 8.77
C TYR A 170 -9.20 -14.27 7.68
N PHE A 171 -9.90 -13.36 7.00
CA PHE A 171 -10.71 -13.69 5.84
C PHE A 171 -9.85 -14.25 4.70
N GLY A 172 -8.66 -13.70 4.48
CA GLY A 172 -7.67 -14.25 3.56
C GLY A 172 -7.21 -15.66 3.97
N TYR A 173 -6.94 -15.89 5.26
CA TYR A 173 -6.60 -17.23 5.77
C TYR A 173 -7.72 -18.24 5.54
N TRP A 174 -8.97 -17.81 5.71
CA TRP A 174 -10.14 -18.62 5.42
C TRP A 174 -10.19 -19.01 3.94
N CYS A 175 -10.06 -18.04 3.02
CA CYS A 175 -10.04 -18.28 1.58
C CYS A 175 -8.93 -19.24 1.15
N THR A 176 -7.70 -19.04 1.67
CA THR A 176 -6.56 -19.91 1.43
C THR A 176 -6.85 -21.34 1.90
N GLY A 177 -7.39 -21.50 3.10
CA GLY A 177 -7.73 -22.81 3.66
C GLY A 177 -8.80 -23.54 2.85
N LEU A 178 -9.84 -22.85 2.38
CA LEU A 178 -10.86 -23.43 1.50
C LEU A 178 -10.27 -24.02 0.21
N ALA A 179 -9.37 -23.26 -0.42
CA ALA A 179 -8.69 -23.68 -1.65
C ALA A 179 -7.85 -24.93 -1.40
N MET A 180 -6.98 -24.91 -0.38
CA MET A 180 -6.12 -26.04 -0.04
C MET A 180 -6.90 -27.28 0.42
N LEU A 181 -8.04 -27.12 1.12
CA LEU A 181 -8.94 -28.22 1.50
C LEU A 181 -9.49 -28.95 0.28
N SER A 182 -9.85 -28.21 -0.78
CA SER A 182 -10.37 -28.81 -2.02
C SER A 182 -9.34 -29.70 -2.70
N VAL A 183 -8.07 -29.28 -2.69
CA VAL A 183 -6.93 -30.03 -3.23
C VAL A 183 -6.59 -31.23 -2.34
N GLY A 184 -6.60 -31.06 -1.02
CA GLY A 184 -6.39 -32.16 -0.07
C GLY A 184 -7.45 -33.26 -0.18
N MET A 185 -8.71 -32.88 -0.46
CA MET A 185 -9.80 -33.83 -0.68
C MET A 185 -9.57 -34.71 -1.92
N VAL A 186 -9.04 -34.12 -3.01
CA VAL A 186 -8.64 -34.88 -4.22
C VAL A 186 -7.52 -35.87 -3.90
N ALA A 187 -6.54 -35.48 -3.07
CA ALA A 187 -5.45 -36.37 -2.67
C ALA A 187 -5.93 -37.57 -1.83
N SER A 188 -6.85 -37.35 -0.87
CA SER A 188 -7.44 -38.42 -0.05
C SER A 188 -8.16 -39.47 -0.90
N PHE A 189 -8.71 -39.08 -2.05
CA PHE A 189 -9.36 -40.00 -2.99
C PHE A 189 -8.41 -40.97 -3.71
N LEU A 190 -7.12 -40.68 -3.78
CA LEU A 190 -6.18 -41.49 -4.55
C LEU A 190 -5.65 -42.72 -3.78
N THR A 191 -6.03 -42.87 -2.50
CA THR A 191 -5.47 -43.89 -1.63
C THR A 191 -6.47 -44.42 -0.61
N ARG A 192 -6.23 -45.65 -0.13
CA ARG A 192 -6.97 -46.31 0.94
C ARG A 192 -6.27 -46.22 2.30
N ASN A 193 -5.07 -45.64 2.35
CA ASN A 193 -4.26 -45.52 3.56
C ASN A 193 -4.18 -44.06 4.00
N LEU A 194 -4.53 -43.77 5.25
CA LEU A 194 -4.50 -42.41 5.82
C LEU A 194 -3.13 -41.75 5.67
N THR A 195 -2.05 -42.49 5.94
CA THR A 195 -0.68 -41.95 5.88
C THR A 195 -0.31 -41.53 4.47
N ILE A 196 -0.65 -42.36 3.47
CA ILE A 196 -0.43 -42.00 2.06
C ILE A 196 -1.33 -40.83 1.67
N GLY A 197 -2.56 -40.77 2.21
CA GLY A 197 -3.49 -39.66 1.97
C GLY A 197 -2.95 -38.33 2.49
N PHE A 198 -2.33 -38.35 3.66
CA PHE A 198 -1.62 -37.21 4.22
C PHE A 198 -0.45 -36.78 3.33
N ILE A 199 0.44 -37.70 2.95
CA ILE A 199 1.62 -37.41 2.13
C ILE A 199 1.22 -36.83 0.77
N LEU A 200 0.22 -37.42 0.11
CA LEU A 200 -0.29 -36.90 -1.17
C LEU A 200 -0.96 -35.53 -1.00
N GLY A 201 -1.68 -35.32 0.11
CA GLY A 201 -2.29 -34.03 0.44
C GLY A 201 -1.25 -32.92 0.58
N VAL A 202 -0.14 -33.20 1.28
CA VAL A 202 1.02 -32.31 1.37
C VAL A 202 1.62 -32.07 -0.01
N ALA A 203 1.91 -33.14 -0.75
CA ALA A 203 2.54 -33.07 -2.06
C ALA A 203 1.73 -32.24 -3.08
N PHE A 204 0.39 -32.34 -3.08
CA PHE A 204 -0.46 -31.60 -4.00
C PHE A 204 -0.64 -30.13 -3.61
N ASN A 205 -0.54 -29.80 -2.32
CA ASN A 205 -0.59 -28.41 -1.85
C ASN A 205 0.78 -27.72 -1.90
N MET A 206 1.88 -28.46 -1.95
CA MET A 206 3.25 -27.94 -1.96
C MET A 206 3.49 -26.93 -3.10
N PRO A 207 3.10 -27.17 -4.36
CA PRO A 207 3.27 -26.19 -5.43
C PRO A 207 2.59 -24.84 -5.12
N LEU A 208 1.38 -24.87 -4.55
CA LEU A 208 0.63 -23.65 -4.26
C LEU A 208 1.34 -22.74 -3.23
N VAL A 209 2.06 -23.35 -2.29
CA VAL A 209 2.81 -22.63 -1.24
C VAL A 209 4.17 -22.16 -1.75
N PHE A 210 4.93 -23.03 -2.44
CA PHE A 210 6.31 -22.75 -2.82
C PHE A 210 6.48 -21.96 -4.12
N MET A 211 5.41 -21.75 -4.90
CA MET A 211 5.46 -20.95 -6.14
C MET A 211 6.02 -19.52 -5.97
N ASN A 212 5.94 -18.92 -4.78
CA ASN A 212 6.54 -17.60 -4.53
C ASN A 212 8.08 -17.66 -4.58
N MET A 213 8.67 -18.80 -4.21
CA MET A 213 10.12 -19.04 -4.29
C MET A 213 10.55 -19.57 -5.67
N ALA A 214 9.68 -19.48 -6.69
CA ALA A 214 9.99 -19.97 -8.03
C ALA A 214 11.22 -19.28 -8.65
N ASP A 215 11.51 -18.03 -8.29
CA ASP A 215 12.70 -17.31 -8.76
C ASP A 215 14.02 -17.92 -8.24
N VAL A 216 13.97 -18.62 -7.09
CA VAL A 216 15.12 -19.36 -6.53
C VAL A 216 15.23 -20.76 -7.13
N ILE A 217 14.09 -21.36 -7.48
CA ILE A 217 13.99 -22.75 -7.98
C ILE A 217 14.25 -22.82 -9.50
N LEU A 218 13.82 -21.81 -10.27
CA LEU A 218 14.16 -21.62 -11.67
C LEU A 218 15.16 -20.46 -11.80
N PRO A 219 16.48 -20.70 -11.62
CA PRO A 219 17.47 -19.72 -12.03
C PRO A 219 17.27 -19.39 -13.51
N SER A 220 17.44 -18.12 -13.88
CA SER A 220 17.16 -17.45 -15.16
C SER A 220 17.85 -18.02 -16.42
N ARG A 221 18.15 -19.32 -16.46
CA ARG A 221 18.93 -20.03 -17.50
C ARG A 221 18.14 -21.08 -18.28
N VAL A 222 16.82 -21.20 -18.07
CA VAL A 222 15.97 -22.12 -18.86
C VAL A 222 15.26 -21.32 -19.96
N ASP A 223 15.99 -21.01 -21.04
CA ASP A 223 15.41 -20.40 -22.23
C ASP A 223 14.58 -21.43 -23.00
N LEU A 224 13.25 -21.36 -22.84
CA LEU A 224 12.32 -22.07 -23.71
C LEU A 224 12.11 -21.26 -25.01
N PRO A 225 12.07 -21.91 -26.20
CA PRO A 225 12.05 -21.24 -27.50
C PRO A 225 10.80 -20.38 -27.79
N PHE A 226 9.77 -20.41 -26.93
CA PHE A 226 8.50 -19.71 -27.15
C PHE A 226 8.08 -18.74 -26.04
N VAL A 227 8.74 -18.74 -24.87
CA VAL A 227 8.43 -17.83 -23.75
C VAL A 227 9.72 -17.54 -22.98
N SER A 228 10.04 -16.27 -22.76
CA SER A 228 11.19 -15.88 -21.94
C SER A 228 11.04 -16.39 -20.50
N ALA A 229 12.09 -17.02 -19.97
CA ALA A 229 12.11 -17.60 -18.62
C ALA A 229 11.66 -16.58 -17.55
N VAL A 230 12.06 -15.32 -17.72
CA VAL A 230 11.75 -14.20 -16.81
C VAL A 230 10.25 -13.86 -16.80
N ASN A 231 9.58 -13.90 -17.95
CA ASN A 231 8.13 -13.64 -17.99
C ASN A 231 7.35 -14.83 -17.43
N LEU A 232 7.82 -16.05 -17.67
CA LEU A 232 7.19 -17.25 -17.11
C LEU A 232 7.30 -17.28 -15.58
N ALA A 233 8.49 -16.98 -15.03
CA ALA A 233 8.73 -16.91 -13.60
C ALA A 233 7.83 -15.86 -12.92
N ARG A 234 7.70 -14.66 -13.50
CA ARG A 234 6.81 -13.61 -12.99
C ARG A 234 5.32 -14.02 -13.05
N ILE A 235 4.89 -14.68 -14.13
CA ILE A 235 3.51 -15.19 -14.25
C ILE A 235 3.25 -16.28 -13.20
N VAL A 236 4.20 -17.19 -12.99
CA VAL A 236 4.10 -18.28 -12.02
C VAL A 236 4.13 -17.76 -10.57
N SER A 237 4.98 -16.76 -10.27
CA SER A 237 5.06 -16.14 -8.95
C SER A 237 3.74 -15.42 -8.59
N ASN A 238 3.14 -14.70 -9.54
CA ASN A 238 1.83 -14.07 -9.37
C ASN A 238 0.69 -15.06 -9.07
N TRP A 239 0.89 -16.35 -9.35
CA TRP A 239 -0.09 -17.39 -9.07
C TRP A 239 0.12 -18.07 -7.74
N SER A 240 1.15 -17.72 -6.99
CA SER A 240 1.34 -18.24 -5.63
C SER A 240 0.20 -17.80 -4.71
N ILE A 241 -0.18 -18.68 -3.77
CA ILE A 241 -1.07 -18.34 -2.66
C ILE A 241 -0.51 -17.14 -1.89
N ALA A 242 0.81 -17.07 -1.67
CA ALA A 242 1.42 -15.98 -0.90
C ALA A 242 1.27 -14.62 -1.60
N ALA A 243 1.48 -14.56 -2.92
CA ALA A 243 1.31 -13.35 -3.71
C ALA A 243 -0.16 -12.87 -3.69
N GLN A 244 -1.10 -13.80 -3.80
CA GLN A 244 -2.52 -13.44 -3.79
C GLN A 244 -3.06 -13.14 -2.38
N PHE A 245 -2.42 -13.70 -1.36
CA PHE A 245 -2.70 -13.45 0.05
C PHE A 245 -2.16 -12.10 0.55
N ASP A 246 -1.07 -11.60 -0.03
CA ASP A 246 -0.40 -10.35 0.36
C ASP A 246 -1.37 -9.14 0.39
N ALA A 247 -2.37 -9.08 -0.50
CA ALA A 247 -3.42 -8.07 -0.46
C ALA A 247 -4.24 -8.13 0.85
N PHE A 248 -4.68 -9.33 1.25
CA PHE A 248 -5.43 -9.54 2.48
C PHE A 248 -4.60 -9.18 3.72
N GLY A 249 -3.32 -9.54 3.71
CA GLY A 249 -2.36 -9.22 4.78
C GLY A 249 -2.09 -7.73 4.98
N ARG A 250 -2.34 -6.89 3.96
CA ARG A 250 -2.34 -5.41 4.06
C ARG A 250 -3.71 -4.81 4.38
N GLY A 251 -4.72 -5.64 4.61
CA GLY A 251 -6.08 -5.21 4.92
C GLY A 251 -6.93 -4.86 3.69
N VAL A 252 -6.50 -5.28 2.49
CA VAL A 252 -7.22 -5.02 1.23
C VAL A 252 -7.86 -6.31 0.73
N ILE A 253 -9.19 -6.31 0.63
CA ILE A 253 -9.95 -7.37 -0.01
C ILE A 253 -10.06 -7.05 -1.49
N SER A 254 -9.25 -7.72 -2.31
CA SER A 254 -9.32 -7.61 -3.78
C SER A 254 -10.24 -8.67 -4.37
N LEU A 255 -10.99 -8.28 -5.41
CA LEU A 255 -11.83 -9.21 -6.14
C LEU A 255 -11.00 -10.27 -6.88
N SER A 256 -9.83 -9.88 -7.40
CA SER A 256 -8.88 -10.81 -8.01
C SER A 256 -8.51 -11.97 -7.06
N SER A 257 -8.22 -11.66 -5.79
CA SER A 257 -7.85 -12.67 -4.80
C SER A 257 -8.99 -13.62 -4.46
N ILE A 258 -10.20 -13.10 -4.30
CA ILE A 258 -11.38 -13.93 -4.06
C ILE A 258 -11.64 -14.89 -5.23
N VAL A 259 -11.58 -14.37 -6.47
CA VAL A 259 -11.82 -15.19 -7.67
C VAL A 259 -10.76 -16.30 -7.78
N TYR A 260 -9.49 -15.99 -7.57
CA TYR A 260 -8.41 -16.98 -7.59
C TYR A 260 -8.68 -18.16 -6.64
N PHE A 261 -8.91 -17.88 -5.35
CA PHE A 261 -9.16 -18.94 -4.37
C PHE A 261 -10.44 -19.72 -4.68
N THR A 262 -11.48 -19.04 -5.13
CA THR A 262 -12.76 -19.67 -5.51
C THR A 262 -12.59 -20.61 -6.72
N MET A 263 -11.78 -20.23 -7.71
CA MET A 263 -11.53 -21.08 -8.87
C MET A 263 -10.77 -22.36 -8.50
N ILE A 264 -9.83 -22.30 -7.55
CA ILE A 264 -9.16 -23.50 -7.01
C ILE A 264 -10.19 -24.43 -6.37
N VAL A 265 -11.10 -23.88 -5.55
CA VAL A 265 -12.17 -24.67 -4.92
C VAL A 265 -13.05 -25.36 -5.98
N ILE A 266 -13.49 -24.62 -7.00
CA ILE A 266 -14.33 -25.18 -8.08
C ILE A 266 -13.59 -26.31 -8.81
N VAL A 267 -12.33 -26.11 -9.17
CA VAL A 267 -11.52 -27.13 -9.85
C VAL A 267 -11.31 -28.36 -8.96
N GLY A 268 -10.97 -28.18 -7.68
CA GLY A 268 -10.76 -29.29 -6.74
C GLY A 268 -12.04 -30.11 -6.49
N LEU A 269 -13.19 -29.45 -6.35
CA LEU A 269 -14.48 -30.12 -6.22
C LEU A 269 -14.89 -30.85 -7.50
N TYR A 270 -14.65 -30.23 -8.67
CA TYR A 270 -14.90 -30.86 -9.95
C TYR A 270 -14.04 -32.11 -10.16
N LEU A 271 -12.74 -32.04 -9.84
CA LEU A 271 -11.84 -33.20 -9.88
C LEU A 271 -12.30 -34.31 -8.94
N SER A 272 -12.75 -33.95 -7.73
CA SER A 272 -13.33 -34.91 -6.78
C SER A 272 -14.57 -35.62 -7.37
N MET A 273 -15.45 -34.88 -8.05
CA MET A 273 -16.62 -35.46 -8.72
C MET A 273 -16.23 -36.40 -9.88
N VAL A 274 -15.23 -36.00 -10.68
CA VAL A 274 -14.68 -36.81 -11.76
C VAL A 274 -14.09 -38.12 -11.22
N LEU A 275 -13.36 -38.07 -10.10
CA LEU A 275 -12.77 -39.26 -9.46
C LEU A 275 -13.81 -40.23 -8.87
N ILE A 276 -14.93 -39.75 -8.33
CA ILE A 276 -16.06 -40.63 -7.94
C ILE A 276 -16.67 -41.29 -9.19
N GLY A 277 -16.80 -40.52 -10.27
CA GLY A 277 -17.31 -40.99 -11.55
C GLY A 277 -16.42 -42.01 -12.27
N ALA A 278 -15.18 -42.25 -11.79
CA ALA A 278 -14.20 -43.12 -12.43
C ALA A 278 -14.67 -44.55 -12.68
N ARG A 279 -15.62 -45.03 -11.87
CA ARG A 279 -16.28 -46.34 -12.04
C ARG A 279 -17.04 -46.49 -13.37
N HIS A 280 -17.49 -45.39 -13.98
CA HIS A 280 -18.21 -45.38 -15.25
C HIS A 280 -17.30 -45.17 -16.48
N TRP A 281 -15.97 -45.05 -16.28
CA TRP A 281 -15.04 -44.70 -17.36
C TRP A 281 -14.76 -45.87 -18.31
N TYR A 282 -14.80 -47.10 -17.80
CA TYR A 282 -14.71 -48.31 -18.61
C TYR A 282 -16.13 -48.74 -18.98
N GLY A 283 -16.54 -48.39 -20.20
CA GLY A 283 -17.78 -48.92 -20.79
C GLY A 283 -17.75 -50.44 -20.80
N GLY A 284 -18.93 -51.07 -20.73
CA GLY A 284 -19.06 -52.50 -20.98
C GLY A 284 -18.56 -52.90 -22.37
N ARG A 285 -18.66 -54.19 -22.71
CA ARG A 285 -18.10 -54.80 -23.94
C ARG A 285 -18.35 -54.04 -25.27
N ASP A 286 -19.38 -53.18 -25.34
CA ASP A 286 -19.78 -52.40 -26.51
C ASP A 286 -19.82 -50.86 -26.30
N GLY A 287 -19.30 -50.32 -25.18
CA GLY A 287 -19.35 -48.88 -24.86
C GLY A 287 -18.05 -48.13 -25.12
N HIS A 288 -18.10 -47.00 -25.86
CA HIS A 288 -16.95 -46.10 -26.01
C HIS A 288 -16.41 -45.64 -24.64
N SER A 289 -15.09 -45.60 -24.47
CA SER A 289 -14.46 -45.15 -23.23
C SER A 289 -14.74 -43.66 -22.98
N LEU A 290 -15.42 -43.34 -21.88
CA LEU A 290 -15.77 -41.97 -21.51
C LEU A 290 -14.58 -41.20 -20.90
N LEU A 291 -13.46 -41.88 -20.67
CA LEU A 291 -12.24 -41.32 -20.07
C LEU A 291 -11.74 -40.08 -20.82
N GLY A 292 -11.72 -40.11 -22.16
CA GLY A 292 -11.30 -38.98 -22.99
C GLY A 292 -12.17 -37.74 -22.78
N HIS A 293 -13.49 -37.91 -22.62
CA HIS A 293 -14.40 -36.82 -22.32
C HIS A 293 -14.16 -36.22 -20.92
N PHE A 294 -13.93 -37.05 -19.90
CA PHE A 294 -13.66 -36.57 -18.55
C PHE A 294 -12.32 -35.83 -18.46
N LEU A 295 -11.27 -36.36 -19.10
CA LEU A 295 -9.98 -35.66 -19.21
C LEU A 295 -10.12 -34.33 -19.95
N LEU A 296 -10.79 -34.31 -21.10
CA LEU A 296 -11.01 -33.06 -21.85
C LEU A 296 -11.76 -32.02 -21.02
N ARG A 297 -12.82 -32.42 -20.29
CA ARG A 297 -13.56 -31.50 -19.42
C ARG A 297 -12.72 -31.03 -18.23
N ALA A 298 -11.91 -31.89 -17.64
CA ALA A 298 -11.00 -31.50 -16.55
C ALA A 298 -9.96 -30.48 -17.02
N VAL A 299 -9.34 -30.73 -18.18
CA VAL A 299 -8.40 -29.79 -18.81
C VAL A 299 -9.09 -28.48 -19.18
N ALA A 300 -10.30 -28.54 -19.77
CA ALA A 300 -11.08 -27.35 -20.10
C ALA A 300 -11.43 -26.53 -18.84
N MET A 301 -11.83 -27.18 -17.74
CA MET A 301 -12.11 -26.51 -16.47
C MET A 301 -10.87 -25.83 -15.89
N VAL A 302 -9.71 -26.48 -15.97
CA VAL A 302 -8.44 -25.86 -15.59
C VAL A 302 -8.19 -24.63 -16.48
N ILE A 303 -8.26 -24.74 -17.80
CA ILE A 303 -8.05 -23.60 -18.72
C ILE A 303 -9.00 -22.44 -18.42
N VAL A 304 -10.28 -22.72 -18.12
CA VAL A 304 -11.26 -21.69 -17.73
C VAL A 304 -10.86 -21.04 -16.41
N ALA A 305 -10.42 -21.82 -15.41
CA ALA A 305 -9.90 -21.29 -14.15
C ALA A 305 -8.68 -20.38 -14.35
N LEU A 306 -7.75 -20.80 -15.21
CA LEU A 306 -6.56 -20.03 -15.55
C LEU A 306 -6.92 -18.73 -16.28
N GLY A 307 -7.81 -18.81 -17.27
CA GLY A 307 -8.26 -17.66 -18.06
C GLY A 307 -9.01 -16.62 -17.22
N LEU A 308 -9.96 -17.07 -16.38
CA LEU A 308 -10.68 -16.15 -15.49
C LEU A 308 -9.75 -15.50 -14.47
N THR A 309 -8.85 -16.27 -13.84
CA THR A 309 -7.85 -15.72 -12.92
C THR A 309 -6.99 -14.66 -13.59
N ALA A 310 -6.50 -14.91 -14.82
CA ALA A 310 -5.70 -13.95 -15.57
C ALA A 310 -6.48 -12.65 -15.88
N VAL A 311 -7.75 -12.76 -16.28
CA VAL A 311 -8.61 -11.60 -16.57
C VAL A 311 -8.85 -10.75 -15.33
N PHE A 312 -9.18 -11.37 -14.20
CA PHE A 312 -9.43 -10.64 -12.96
C PHE A 312 -8.14 -10.08 -12.33
N SER A 313 -7.00 -10.77 -12.51
CA SER A 313 -5.69 -10.28 -12.10
C SER A 313 -5.26 -9.04 -12.91
N ALA A 314 -5.47 -9.04 -14.22
CA ALA A 314 -5.17 -7.89 -15.07
C ALA A 314 -6.12 -6.69 -14.83
N ASN A 315 -7.34 -6.95 -14.35
CA ASN A 315 -8.39 -5.95 -14.22
C ASN A 315 -8.93 -5.85 -12.78
N ASP A 316 -8.02 -5.81 -11.81
CA ASP A 316 -8.32 -5.78 -10.37
C ASP A 316 -8.81 -4.39 -9.91
N ARG A 317 -9.96 -3.95 -10.44
CA ARG A 317 -10.54 -2.62 -10.17
C ARG A 317 -11.27 -2.54 -8.84
N ILE A 318 -11.76 -3.66 -8.34
CA ILE A 318 -12.59 -3.73 -7.14
C ILE A 318 -11.71 -4.19 -5.98
N ARG A 319 -11.26 -3.22 -5.20
CA ARG A 319 -10.41 -3.40 -4.02
C ARG A 319 -11.04 -2.65 -2.85
N TRP A 320 -11.31 -3.36 -1.77
CA TRP A 320 -11.87 -2.79 -0.55
C TRP A 320 -10.82 -2.77 0.55
N ASP A 321 -10.34 -1.58 0.89
CA ASP A 321 -9.49 -1.37 2.04
C ASP A 321 -10.32 -1.40 3.33
N MET A 322 -10.09 -2.38 4.20
CA MET A 322 -10.77 -2.51 5.48
C MET A 322 -10.04 -1.80 6.63
N THR A 323 -8.80 -1.35 6.43
CA THR A 323 -7.94 -0.78 7.48
C THR A 323 -8.53 0.47 8.14
N ARG A 324 -8.18 0.67 9.43
CA ARG A 324 -8.52 1.84 10.21
C ARG A 324 -7.70 3.03 9.71
N GLY A 325 -8.36 3.97 9.04
CA GLY A 325 -7.72 5.14 8.46
C GLY A 325 -7.33 5.00 6.99
N LYS A 326 -7.73 3.89 6.33
CA LYS A 326 -7.60 3.71 4.88
C LYS A 326 -6.14 3.80 4.39
N ILE A 327 -5.23 3.21 5.15
CA ILE A 327 -3.78 3.27 4.94
C ILE A 327 -3.31 2.52 3.69
N SER A 328 -4.18 1.68 3.12
CA SER A 328 -3.92 0.88 1.91
C SER A 328 -4.84 1.31 0.77
N SER A 329 -5.25 2.59 0.76
CA SER A 329 -6.05 3.15 -0.32
C SER A 329 -5.50 4.49 -0.77
N LEU A 330 -5.48 4.70 -2.10
CA LEU A 330 -5.10 5.98 -2.67
C LEU A 330 -6.20 7.02 -2.45
N SER A 331 -5.80 8.27 -2.20
CA SER A 331 -6.69 9.42 -2.10
C SER A 331 -7.46 9.65 -3.41
N PRO A 332 -8.63 10.32 -3.36
CA PRO A 332 -9.42 10.63 -4.56
C PRO A 332 -8.62 11.40 -5.61
N ASP A 333 -7.80 12.36 -5.16
CA ASP A 333 -6.98 13.22 -6.02
C ASP A 333 -5.89 12.40 -6.72
N THR A 334 -5.18 11.53 -5.99
CA THR A 334 -4.20 10.62 -6.57
C THR A 334 -4.84 9.69 -7.61
N ARG A 335 -6.04 9.16 -7.35
CA ARG A 335 -6.76 8.33 -8.32
C ARG A 335 -7.13 9.11 -9.58
N GLN A 336 -7.50 10.39 -9.45
CA GLN A 336 -7.77 11.25 -10.59
C GLN A 336 -6.50 11.51 -11.41
N LEU A 337 -5.38 11.81 -10.75
CA LEU A 337 -4.09 12.02 -11.40
C LEU A 337 -3.64 10.78 -12.16
N LEU A 338 -3.78 9.57 -11.58
CA LEU A 338 -3.44 8.31 -12.26
C LEU A 338 -4.32 8.03 -13.48
N LYS A 339 -5.61 8.39 -13.44
CA LYS A 339 -6.51 8.24 -14.60
C LYS A 339 -6.10 9.14 -15.76
N VAL A 340 -5.75 10.40 -15.46
CA VAL A 340 -5.38 11.42 -16.46
C VAL A 340 -3.93 11.26 -16.93
N LEU A 341 -3.11 10.47 -16.22
CA LEU A 341 -1.72 10.20 -16.57
C LEU A 341 -1.59 9.72 -18.03
N LYS A 342 -0.95 10.53 -18.86
CA LYS A 342 -0.60 10.20 -20.25
C LYS A 342 0.88 9.88 -20.29
N THR A 343 1.23 8.67 -20.69
CA THR A 343 2.62 8.24 -20.82
C THR A 343 2.79 7.43 -22.08
N ASP A 344 3.82 7.77 -22.87
CA ASP A 344 4.17 7.00 -24.07
C ASP A 344 4.88 5.69 -23.71
N HIS A 345 5.57 5.69 -22.56
CA HIS A 345 6.30 4.55 -22.02
C HIS A 345 5.76 4.17 -20.64
N PRO A 346 5.89 2.89 -20.22
CA PRO A 346 5.57 2.50 -18.85
C PRO A 346 6.56 3.15 -17.86
N ILE A 347 6.03 3.63 -16.74
CA ILE A 347 6.83 4.17 -15.63
C ILE A 347 7.33 3.00 -14.79
N TYR A 348 8.63 2.94 -14.56
CA TYR A 348 9.25 1.97 -13.65
C TYR A 348 9.56 2.66 -12.34
N VAL A 349 9.14 2.04 -11.24
CA VAL A 349 9.44 2.47 -9.88
C VAL A 349 10.23 1.36 -9.20
N ASP A 350 11.49 1.63 -8.89
CA ASP A 350 12.37 0.71 -8.17
C ASP A 350 12.56 1.24 -6.75
N ALA A 351 11.98 0.54 -5.77
CA ALA A 351 12.04 0.90 -4.36
C ALA A 351 13.04 0.02 -3.62
N PHE A 352 13.89 0.64 -2.81
CA PHE A 352 14.93 -0.01 -2.04
C PHE A 352 14.67 0.21 -0.55
N ILE A 353 14.39 -0.89 0.15
CA ILE A 353 13.97 -0.90 1.55
C ILE A 353 14.86 -1.85 2.34
N SER A 354 15.54 -1.34 3.37
CA SER A 354 16.33 -2.16 4.29
C SER A 354 15.47 -3.17 5.08
N SER A 355 16.05 -4.33 5.37
CA SER A 355 15.43 -5.38 6.21
C SER A 355 15.09 -4.88 7.60
N GLU A 356 16.03 -4.21 8.25
CA GLU A 356 15.83 -3.57 9.55
C GLU A 356 15.57 -2.08 9.38
N VAL A 357 14.41 -1.62 9.87
CA VAL A 357 14.08 -0.20 10.00
C VAL A 357 13.82 0.15 11.46
N PRO A 358 14.31 1.32 11.94
CA PRO A 358 14.02 1.80 13.28
C PRO A 358 12.53 1.96 13.52
N GLU A 359 12.11 1.84 14.78
CA GLU A 359 10.71 1.92 15.22
C GLU A 359 9.95 3.11 14.60
N GLN A 360 10.59 4.29 14.56
CA GLN A 360 9.99 5.52 14.01
C GLN A 360 9.70 5.46 12.50
N TYR A 361 10.37 4.58 11.75
CA TYR A 361 10.23 4.41 10.30
C TYR A 361 9.43 3.17 9.90
N VAL A 362 9.05 2.29 10.82
CA VAL A 362 8.29 1.06 10.49
C VAL A 362 6.96 1.42 9.83
N ARG A 363 6.28 2.46 10.31
CA ARG A 363 5.04 2.96 9.68
C ARG A 363 5.28 3.51 8.28
N THR A 364 6.37 4.26 8.08
CA THR A 364 6.76 4.80 6.77
C THR A 364 7.05 3.68 5.78
N ARG A 365 7.80 2.64 6.19
CA ARG A 365 8.04 1.42 5.40
C ARG A 365 6.72 0.78 4.97
N LEU A 366 5.79 0.56 5.91
CA LEU A 366 4.49 -0.03 5.59
C LEU A 366 3.67 0.82 4.63
N HIS A 367 3.62 2.13 4.85
CA HIS A 367 2.94 3.06 3.95
C HIS A 367 3.58 3.05 2.56
N LEU A 368 4.91 3.06 2.45
CA LEU A 368 5.62 3.00 1.17
C LEU A 368 5.29 1.71 0.42
N THR A 369 5.48 0.55 1.04
CA THR A 369 5.20 -0.74 0.41
C THR A 369 3.72 -0.87 0.03
N SER A 370 2.80 -0.42 0.88
CA SER A 370 1.36 -0.47 0.59
C SER A 370 0.99 0.45 -0.57
N MET A 371 1.40 1.72 -0.53
CA MET A 371 1.12 2.68 -1.57
C MET A 371 1.70 2.25 -2.92
N LEU A 372 2.97 1.82 -2.96
CA LEU A 372 3.59 1.32 -4.19
C LEU A 372 2.78 0.18 -4.83
N LYS A 373 2.33 -0.79 -4.02
CA LYS A 373 1.48 -1.88 -4.52
C LYS A 373 0.12 -1.39 -5.02
N GLU A 374 -0.50 -0.42 -4.34
CA GLU A 374 -1.77 0.19 -4.80
C GLU A 374 -1.60 1.04 -6.07
N PHE A 375 -0.49 1.78 -6.20
CA PHE A 375 -0.13 2.50 -7.43
C PHE A 375 0.01 1.54 -8.60
N ALA A 376 0.72 0.42 -8.43
CA ALA A 376 0.86 -0.61 -9.45
C ALA A 376 -0.52 -1.16 -9.87
N ALA A 377 -1.35 -1.54 -8.89
CA ALA A 377 -2.66 -2.13 -9.13
C ALA A 377 -3.64 -1.14 -9.82
N MET A 378 -3.67 0.13 -9.42
CA MET A 378 -4.62 1.12 -9.95
C MET A 378 -4.16 1.80 -11.24
N SER A 379 -2.89 1.70 -11.61
CA SER A 379 -2.33 2.38 -12.79
C SER A 379 -2.68 1.73 -14.14
N GLN A 380 -3.40 0.60 -14.16
CA GLN A 380 -3.74 -0.16 -15.38
C GLN A 380 -2.49 -0.55 -16.20
N GLY A 381 -1.40 -0.88 -15.52
CA GLY A 381 -0.14 -1.29 -16.14
C GLY A 381 0.75 -0.13 -16.62
N LYS A 382 0.32 1.13 -16.44
CA LYS A 382 1.16 2.32 -16.72
C LYS A 382 2.33 2.45 -15.76
N VAL A 383 2.15 2.05 -14.50
CA VAL A 383 3.18 2.07 -13.46
C VAL A 383 3.54 0.63 -13.10
N ARG A 384 4.81 0.28 -13.26
CA ARG A 384 5.39 -1.01 -12.89
C ARG A 384 6.31 -0.80 -11.71
N VAL A 385 6.04 -1.51 -10.63
CA VAL A 385 6.78 -1.38 -9.37
C VAL A 385 7.63 -2.63 -9.16
N ASN A 386 8.90 -2.44 -8.87
CA ASN A 386 9.81 -3.44 -8.34
C ASN A 386 10.19 -3.02 -6.91
N ILE A 387 9.88 -3.86 -5.94
CA ILE A 387 10.19 -3.60 -4.53
C ILE A 387 11.33 -4.54 -4.14
N HIS A 388 12.50 -3.98 -3.90
CA HIS A 388 13.63 -4.65 -3.28
C HIS A 388 13.47 -4.50 -1.76
N ASP A 389 12.64 -5.38 -1.19
CA ASP A 389 12.40 -5.47 0.25
C ASP A 389 13.44 -6.38 0.91
N ASP A 390 13.62 -6.22 2.21
CA ASP A 390 14.56 -6.98 3.03
C ASP A 390 16.03 -6.90 2.57
N LEU A 391 16.46 -5.73 2.11
CA LEU A 391 17.84 -5.48 1.70
C LEU A 391 18.81 -5.48 2.88
N GLU A 392 19.87 -6.29 2.77
CA GLU A 392 21.07 -6.13 3.57
C GLU A 392 21.88 -4.92 3.09
N LEU A 393 22.42 -4.14 4.03
CA LEU A 393 23.11 -2.86 3.76
C LEU A 393 24.32 -2.99 2.83
N PHE A 394 24.94 -4.17 2.76
CA PHE A 394 26.13 -4.48 1.96
C PHE A 394 25.86 -5.47 0.83
N SER A 395 24.59 -5.64 0.44
CA SER A 395 24.22 -6.49 -0.69
C SER A 395 24.56 -5.84 -2.04
N GLU A 396 24.67 -6.66 -3.09
CA GLU A 396 24.85 -6.18 -4.49
C GLU A 396 23.71 -5.22 -4.91
N GLN A 397 22.50 -5.46 -4.41
CA GLN A 397 21.34 -4.62 -4.68
C GLN A 397 21.44 -3.26 -3.97
N ALA A 398 22.00 -3.20 -2.76
CA ALA A 398 22.28 -1.94 -2.08
C ALA A 398 23.37 -1.13 -2.80
N ALA A 399 24.43 -1.79 -3.29
CA ALA A 399 25.45 -1.15 -4.12
C ALA A 399 24.86 -0.61 -5.43
N MET A 400 24.00 -1.38 -6.10
CA MET A 400 23.26 -0.93 -7.29
C MET A 400 22.40 0.30 -7.01
N ALA A 401 21.72 0.35 -5.86
CA ALA A 401 20.90 1.50 -5.46
C ALA A 401 21.75 2.79 -5.35
N GLU A 402 22.93 2.68 -4.75
CA GLU A 402 23.86 3.79 -4.59
C GLU A 402 24.50 4.21 -5.93
N GLU A 403 25.05 3.27 -6.69
CA GLU A 403 25.76 3.55 -7.94
C GLU A 403 24.84 4.03 -9.07
N GLN A 404 23.70 3.36 -9.24
CA GLN A 404 22.80 3.65 -10.37
C GLN A 404 21.82 4.77 -10.04
N PHE A 405 21.37 4.88 -8.78
CA PHE A 405 20.30 5.79 -8.40
C PHE A 405 20.75 6.90 -7.44
N GLY A 406 21.92 6.81 -6.81
CA GLY A 406 22.35 7.77 -5.79
C GLY A 406 21.56 7.63 -4.47
N ILE A 407 20.89 6.50 -4.27
CA ILE A 407 20.16 6.19 -3.03
C ILE A 407 21.20 5.69 -2.03
N ARG A 408 21.60 6.58 -1.11
CA ARG A 408 22.64 6.31 -0.12
C ARG A 408 22.04 5.86 1.20
N ARG A 409 22.91 5.33 2.05
CA ARG A 409 22.63 4.95 3.43
C ARG A 409 22.50 6.21 4.26
N GLU A 410 21.40 6.35 4.99
CA GLU A 410 21.18 7.48 5.88
C GLU A 410 21.41 7.05 7.33
N PRO A 411 22.33 7.72 8.07
CA PRO A 411 22.56 7.42 9.48
C PRO A 411 21.46 8.07 10.33
N ILE A 412 20.69 7.22 11.02
CA ILE A 412 19.59 7.65 11.88
C ILE A 412 20.02 7.49 13.34
N ARG A 413 19.99 8.62 14.05
CA ARG A 413 20.16 8.65 15.50
C ARG A 413 18.93 8.10 16.20
N ILE A 414 19.10 6.97 16.88
CA ILE A 414 18.04 6.34 17.66
C ILE A 414 18.42 6.41 19.13
N ARG A 415 17.49 6.87 19.96
CA ARG A 415 17.62 6.77 21.41
C ARG A 415 16.90 5.50 21.87
N SER A 416 17.65 4.43 22.15
CA SER A 416 17.10 3.18 22.68
C SER A 416 17.65 2.90 24.07
N ARG A 417 16.75 2.72 25.05
CA ARG A 417 17.08 2.38 26.45
C ARG A 417 18.16 3.27 27.10
N GLY A 418 18.17 4.57 26.78
CA GLY A 418 19.11 5.55 27.33
C GLY A 418 20.44 5.69 26.57
N THR A 419 20.72 4.82 25.60
CA THR A 419 21.87 4.92 24.70
C THR A 419 21.43 5.55 23.38
N ILE A 420 22.23 6.49 22.85
CA ILE A 420 22.07 6.99 21.49
C ILE A 420 22.93 6.10 20.60
N THR A 421 22.30 5.43 19.64
CA THR A 421 22.97 4.58 18.66
C THR A 421 22.61 5.06 17.28
N ASP A 422 23.61 5.21 16.42
CA ASP A 422 23.41 5.51 15.01
C ASP A 422 23.18 4.19 14.28
N LYS A 423 22.03 4.07 13.58
CA LYS A 423 21.76 2.97 12.68
C LYS A 423 21.62 3.50 11.26
N GLU A 424 22.31 2.86 10.32
CA GLU A 424 22.18 3.16 8.90
C GLU A 424 21.00 2.38 8.31
N ILE A 425 20.19 3.05 7.48
CA ILE A 425 19.17 2.37 6.67
C ILE A 425 19.10 2.94 5.25
N ILE A 426 18.43 2.18 4.39
CA ILE A 426 18.04 2.57 3.04
C ILE A 426 16.51 2.54 2.98
N LEU A 427 15.91 3.67 2.61
CA LEU A 427 14.47 3.80 2.42
C LEU A 427 14.21 4.82 1.30
N GLY A 428 14.49 4.42 0.06
CA GLY A 428 14.45 5.31 -1.12
C GLY A 428 13.71 4.67 -2.30
N ALA A 429 13.38 5.48 -3.30
CA ALA A 429 12.76 5.01 -4.54
C ALA A 429 13.23 5.81 -5.76
N ALA A 430 13.43 5.11 -6.87
CA ALA A 430 13.75 5.69 -8.17
C ALA A 430 12.60 5.52 -9.15
N PHE A 431 12.30 6.57 -9.90
CA PHE A 431 11.23 6.65 -10.88
C PHE A 431 11.85 6.89 -12.25
N ARG A 432 11.43 6.09 -13.24
CA ARG A 432 11.96 6.16 -14.61
C ARG A 432 10.85 6.11 -15.63
N CYS A 433 10.91 6.97 -16.64
CA CYS A 433 10.02 6.94 -17.80
C CYS A 433 10.81 7.36 -19.04
N GLY A 434 11.12 6.41 -19.93
CA GLY A 434 12.02 6.68 -21.06
C GLY A 434 13.41 7.12 -20.58
N LEU A 435 13.81 8.35 -20.91
CA LEU A 435 15.07 8.97 -20.48
C LEU A 435 14.94 9.80 -19.20
N GLU A 436 13.71 10.12 -18.78
CA GLU A 436 13.46 10.91 -17.58
C GLU A 436 13.63 10.05 -16.32
N LYS A 437 14.33 10.60 -15.33
CA LYS A 437 14.60 9.94 -14.05
C LYS A 437 14.41 10.93 -12.90
N VAL A 438 13.66 10.51 -11.88
CA VAL A 438 13.51 11.21 -10.60
C VAL A 438 13.85 10.23 -9.49
N VAL A 439 14.58 10.68 -8.48
CA VAL A 439 14.97 9.83 -7.34
C VAL A 439 14.55 10.53 -6.07
N VAL A 440 13.86 9.77 -5.21
CA VAL A 440 13.65 10.12 -3.80
C VAL A 440 14.74 9.36 -3.03
N PRO A 441 15.83 10.04 -2.60
CA PRO A 441 16.94 9.35 -1.96
C PRO A 441 16.54 8.74 -0.62
N PHE A 442 15.65 9.41 0.11
CA PHE A 442 15.18 8.96 1.41
C PHE A 442 13.75 9.46 1.69
N PHE A 443 12.89 8.60 2.22
CA PHE A 443 11.55 8.96 2.70
C PHE A 443 11.60 9.38 4.17
N ASP A 444 11.61 10.70 4.41
CA ASP A 444 11.67 11.27 5.75
C ASP A 444 10.36 11.09 6.55
N TYR A 445 10.47 11.14 7.86
CA TYR A 445 9.35 11.13 8.77
C TYR A 445 8.56 12.44 8.71
N GLY A 446 7.24 12.35 8.49
CA GLY A 446 6.33 13.50 8.51
C GLY A 446 5.85 13.95 7.13
N ILE A 447 6.55 13.60 6.05
CA ILE A 447 6.06 13.81 4.69
C ILE A 447 5.17 12.62 4.29
N PRO A 448 3.93 12.85 3.84
CA PRO A 448 3.08 11.75 3.36
C PRO A 448 3.72 11.03 2.18
N VAL A 449 3.96 9.72 2.33
CA VAL A 449 4.57 8.89 1.28
C VAL A 449 3.77 8.95 -0.02
N GLU A 450 2.43 8.97 0.05
CA GLU A 450 1.57 9.08 -1.13
C GLU A 450 1.88 10.33 -1.96
N TYR A 451 2.13 11.48 -1.31
CA TYR A 451 2.46 12.73 -1.98
C TYR A 451 3.77 12.62 -2.75
N GLU A 452 4.82 12.10 -2.11
CA GLU A 452 6.13 11.89 -2.74
C GLU A 452 6.05 10.96 -3.95
N LEU A 453 5.28 9.87 -3.84
CA LEU A 453 5.09 8.92 -4.92
C LEU A 453 4.34 9.56 -6.11
N ILE A 454 3.17 10.18 -5.89
CA ILE A 454 2.39 10.75 -7.00
C ILE A 454 3.08 11.96 -7.63
N ARG A 455 3.82 12.76 -6.85
CA ARG A 455 4.64 13.86 -7.37
C ARG A 455 5.69 13.30 -8.31
N SER A 456 6.49 12.35 -7.85
CA SER A 456 7.59 11.77 -8.62
C SER A 456 7.08 11.08 -9.90
N ILE A 457 5.98 10.33 -9.81
CA ILE A 457 5.31 9.71 -10.96
C ILE A 457 4.86 10.77 -11.98
N ASN A 458 4.22 11.85 -11.54
CA ASN A 458 3.80 12.92 -12.44
C ASN A 458 4.98 13.67 -13.07
N THR A 459 6.07 13.86 -12.33
CA THR A 459 7.26 14.53 -12.84
C THR A 459 7.91 13.72 -13.96
N VAL A 460 8.08 12.40 -13.80
CA VAL A 460 8.64 11.54 -14.86
C VAL A 460 7.66 11.27 -16.00
N ALA A 461 6.35 11.35 -15.75
CA ALA A 461 5.34 11.15 -16.78
C ALA A 461 5.26 12.31 -17.78
N ARG A 462 5.62 13.52 -17.35
CA ARG A 462 5.50 14.74 -18.18
C ARG A 462 6.71 14.88 -19.10
N THR A 463 6.43 15.08 -20.38
CA THR A 463 7.47 15.37 -21.39
C THR A 463 8.10 16.76 -21.23
N LYS A 464 7.37 17.72 -20.63
CA LYS A 464 7.86 19.08 -20.35
C LYS A 464 7.39 19.53 -18.97
N ARG A 465 8.32 20.00 -18.14
CA ARG A 465 8.01 20.64 -16.84
C ARG A 465 7.43 22.01 -17.08
N LYS A 466 6.55 22.46 -16.18
CA LYS A 466 6.08 23.84 -16.21
C LYS A 466 7.17 24.75 -15.67
N THR A 467 7.29 25.95 -16.22
CA THR A 467 8.30 26.93 -15.84
C THR A 467 7.70 27.97 -14.89
N ILE A 468 8.27 28.09 -13.70
CA ILE A 468 7.91 29.08 -12.68
C ILE A 468 8.95 30.18 -12.68
N GLY A 469 8.53 31.40 -12.98
CA GLY A 469 9.38 32.59 -12.86
C GLY A 469 9.26 33.20 -11.48
N VAL A 470 10.31 33.13 -10.67
CA VAL A 470 10.35 33.70 -9.33
C VAL A 470 10.92 35.11 -9.42
N VAL A 471 10.09 36.10 -9.13
CA VAL A 471 10.47 37.49 -9.23
C VAL A 471 11.52 37.81 -8.18
N ARG A 472 12.64 38.40 -8.60
CA ARG A 472 13.68 38.81 -7.67
C ARG A 472 13.21 40.02 -6.85
N THR A 473 13.15 39.81 -5.54
CA THR A 473 12.77 40.82 -4.55
C THR A 473 13.75 40.80 -3.38
N ASP A 474 13.56 41.69 -2.40
CA ASP A 474 14.38 41.67 -1.18
C ASP A 474 14.14 40.41 -0.32
N ALA A 475 13.12 39.60 -0.61
CA ALA A 475 12.90 38.32 0.05
C ALA A 475 13.97 37.26 -0.28
N GLN A 476 14.76 37.48 -1.35
CA GLN A 476 15.94 36.67 -1.72
C GLN A 476 15.68 35.15 -1.67
N LEU A 477 14.62 34.70 -2.34
CA LEU A 477 14.20 33.28 -2.28
C LEU A 477 15.24 32.31 -2.85
N PHE A 478 16.02 32.75 -3.83
CA PHE A 478 17.13 31.97 -4.41
C PHE A 478 18.39 31.95 -3.53
N GLY A 479 18.36 32.60 -2.37
CA GLY A 479 19.51 32.86 -1.53
C GLY A 479 20.25 34.12 -1.99
N GLY A 480 21.41 34.37 -1.39
CA GLY A 480 22.17 35.58 -1.66
C GLY A 480 23.26 35.83 -0.63
N PHE A 481 23.66 37.09 -0.52
CA PHE A 481 24.57 37.53 0.54
C PHE A 481 23.91 38.68 1.31
N SER A 482 23.79 38.51 2.63
CA SER A 482 23.42 39.59 3.52
C SER A 482 24.68 40.21 4.13
N PHE A 483 24.67 41.53 4.26
CA PHE A 483 25.67 42.30 4.99
C PHE A 483 25.10 42.87 6.30
N ALA A 484 23.92 42.41 6.71
CA ALA A 484 23.29 42.78 7.97
C ALA A 484 24.15 42.27 9.14
N GLY A 485 24.96 43.16 9.73
CA GLY A 485 25.91 42.83 10.81
C GLY A 485 27.38 43.11 10.49
N GLY A 486 27.70 43.63 9.30
CA GLY A 486 29.07 44.07 8.95
C GLY A 486 30.01 42.97 8.46
N GLN A 487 29.62 41.69 8.55
CA GLN A 487 30.28 40.58 7.84
C GLN A 487 29.35 39.99 6.77
N PRO A 488 29.87 39.60 5.59
CA PRO A 488 29.08 38.93 4.56
C PRO A 488 28.64 37.55 5.05
N GLN A 489 27.34 37.36 5.23
CA GLN A 489 26.75 36.06 5.51
C GLN A 489 26.08 35.54 4.24
N GLN A 490 26.45 34.32 3.83
CA GLN A 490 25.77 33.65 2.72
C GLN A 490 24.39 33.18 3.20
N LEU A 491 23.35 33.63 2.50
CA LEU A 491 21.98 33.19 2.71
C LEU A 491 21.75 31.94 1.85
N PRO A 492 21.37 30.81 2.47
CA PRO A 492 20.98 29.64 1.71
C PRO A 492 19.69 29.92 0.94
N LYS A 493 19.47 29.12 -0.09
CA LYS A 493 18.22 29.10 -0.83
C LYS A 493 17.06 28.76 0.10
N GLN A 494 15.91 29.38 -0.10
CA GLN A 494 14.73 29.09 0.71
C GLN A 494 14.17 27.70 0.37
N ALA A 495 13.78 26.93 1.38
CA ALA A 495 13.29 25.55 1.22
C ALA A 495 12.10 25.42 0.24
N ILE A 496 11.27 26.46 0.12
CA ILE A 496 10.16 26.48 -0.84
C ILE A 496 10.65 26.38 -2.29
N ILE A 497 11.78 27.01 -2.64
CA ILE A 497 12.32 26.95 -4.00
C ILE A 497 12.91 25.57 -4.25
N GLU A 498 13.63 25.00 -3.27
CA GLU A 498 14.15 23.64 -3.37
C GLU A 498 13.03 22.61 -3.59
N GLU A 499 11.88 22.78 -2.92
CA GLU A 499 10.71 21.92 -3.14
C GLU A 499 10.04 22.13 -4.50
N LEU A 500 9.97 23.37 -5.01
CA LEU A 500 9.40 23.67 -6.32
C LEU A 500 10.25 23.08 -7.45
N GLU A 501 11.58 23.15 -7.34
CA GLU A 501 12.52 22.61 -8.34
C GLU A 501 12.44 21.08 -8.50
N LYS A 502 11.92 20.37 -7.50
CA LYS A 502 11.67 18.92 -7.60
C LYS A 502 10.60 18.60 -8.65
N GLN A 503 9.70 19.52 -8.97
CA GLN A 503 8.56 19.29 -9.87
C GLN A 503 8.54 20.23 -11.09
N TYR A 504 9.06 21.44 -10.94
CA TYR A 504 8.98 22.52 -11.92
C TYR A 504 10.36 22.93 -12.37
N ASP A 505 10.42 23.60 -13.51
CA ASP A 505 11.58 24.37 -13.93
C ASP A 505 11.46 25.75 -13.27
N VAL A 506 12.38 26.11 -12.38
CA VAL A 506 12.26 27.33 -11.58
C VAL A 506 13.40 28.27 -11.94
N GLU A 507 13.05 29.44 -12.45
CA GLU A 507 14.01 30.46 -12.85
C GLU A 507 13.82 31.71 -11.99
N GLU A 508 14.92 32.33 -11.56
CA GLU A 508 14.87 33.66 -11.00
C GLU A 508 14.70 34.71 -12.12
N VAL A 509 13.79 35.66 -11.92
CA VAL A 509 13.41 36.66 -12.91
C VAL A 509 13.77 38.05 -12.41
N ASP A 510 14.77 38.65 -13.05
CA ASP A 510 15.13 40.06 -12.87
C ASP A 510 14.16 40.93 -13.70
N MET A 511 13.29 41.68 -13.01
CA MET A 511 12.30 42.60 -13.61
C MET A 511 12.94 43.91 -14.11
N THR A 512 13.96 43.79 -14.96
CA THR A 512 14.62 44.93 -15.63
C THR A 512 14.12 45.12 -17.06
N GLN A 513 13.43 44.11 -17.59
CA GLN A 513 12.89 44.06 -18.94
C GLN A 513 11.47 43.46 -18.91
N PRO A 514 10.62 43.79 -19.89
CA PRO A 514 9.28 43.21 -19.98
C PRO A 514 9.36 41.69 -20.21
N ILE A 515 8.44 40.95 -19.59
CA ILE A 515 8.35 39.50 -19.75
C ILE A 515 7.60 39.16 -21.03
N GLU A 516 8.21 38.34 -21.89
CA GLU A 516 7.57 37.80 -23.08
C GLU A 516 6.40 36.87 -22.70
N SER A 517 5.26 37.04 -23.38
CA SER A 517 4.07 36.21 -23.15
C SER A 517 4.37 34.74 -23.45
N GLY A 518 4.09 33.86 -22.48
CA GLY A 518 4.28 32.41 -22.62
C GLY A 518 5.67 31.89 -22.24
N ARG A 519 6.60 32.77 -21.80
CA ARG A 519 7.90 32.34 -21.25
C ARG A 519 7.74 31.57 -19.93
N TYR A 520 6.89 32.06 -19.04
CA TYR A 520 6.61 31.47 -17.74
C TYR A 520 5.15 31.01 -17.67
N ASP A 521 4.91 29.81 -17.15
CA ASP A 521 3.55 29.30 -16.92
C ASP A 521 2.88 30.00 -15.73
N VAL A 522 3.68 30.34 -14.71
CA VAL A 522 3.29 31.07 -13.50
C VAL A 522 4.43 31.97 -13.06
N LEU A 523 4.10 33.15 -12.54
CA LEU A 523 5.02 34.01 -11.80
C LEU A 523 4.80 33.89 -10.29
N LEU A 524 5.88 33.91 -9.51
CA LEU A 524 5.86 33.95 -8.05
C LEU A 524 6.52 35.24 -7.58
N ALA A 525 5.73 36.15 -7.02
CA ALA A 525 6.21 37.43 -6.48
C ALA A 525 6.01 37.46 -4.97
N VAL A 526 7.11 37.36 -4.21
CA VAL A 526 7.10 37.45 -2.74
C VAL A 526 7.68 38.79 -2.31
N GLN A 527 6.94 39.54 -1.51
CA GLN A 527 7.21 40.92 -1.13
C GLN A 527 7.45 41.86 -2.34
N PRO A 528 6.55 41.93 -3.34
CA PRO A 528 6.73 42.80 -4.50
C PRO A 528 6.87 44.28 -4.14
N SER A 529 6.36 44.75 -2.99
CA SER A 529 6.54 46.14 -2.54
C SER A 529 8.02 46.53 -2.36
N SER A 530 8.89 45.55 -2.13
CA SER A 530 10.33 45.77 -1.97
C SER A 530 11.04 46.09 -3.29
N MET A 531 10.43 45.84 -4.44
CA MET A 531 11.07 46.08 -5.74
C MET A 531 11.22 47.58 -6.06
N PRO A 532 12.12 47.96 -6.98
CA PRO A 532 12.15 49.30 -7.57
C PRO A 532 10.85 49.64 -8.33
N PRO A 533 10.47 50.93 -8.45
CA PRO A 533 9.25 51.33 -9.17
C PRO A 533 9.16 50.82 -10.61
N GLU A 534 10.25 50.87 -11.38
CA GLU A 534 10.28 50.40 -12.78
C GLU A 534 10.02 48.88 -12.89
N ALA A 535 10.57 48.11 -11.96
CA ALA A 535 10.35 46.66 -11.88
C ALA A 535 8.89 46.30 -11.56
N MET A 536 8.23 47.12 -10.74
CA MET A 536 6.80 46.95 -10.45
C MET A 536 5.93 47.19 -11.68
N ASP A 537 6.29 48.18 -12.52
CA ASP A 537 5.52 48.46 -13.74
C ASP A 537 5.56 47.25 -14.69
N TYR A 538 6.72 46.61 -14.86
CA TYR A 538 6.82 45.36 -15.64
C TYR A 538 6.03 44.19 -15.02
N LEU A 539 6.01 44.07 -13.69
CA LEU A 539 5.18 43.06 -13.02
C LEU A 539 3.68 43.30 -13.25
N VAL A 540 3.24 44.56 -13.15
CA VAL A 540 1.84 44.95 -13.41
C VAL A 540 1.46 44.68 -14.86
N ASP A 541 2.34 44.99 -15.80
CA ASP A 541 2.13 44.69 -17.22
C ASP A 541 2.04 43.18 -17.48
N ALA A 542 2.88 42.37 -16.83
CA ALA A 542 2.82 40.90 -16.91
C ALA A 542 1.49 40.35 -16.38
N VAL A 543 1.00 40.88 -15.25
CA VAL A 543 -0.30 40.51 -14.68
C VAL A 543 -1.44 40.92 -15.61
N ARG A 544 -1.40 42.14 -16.17
CA ARG A 544 -2.39 42.62 -17.14
C ARG A 544 -2.39 41.85 -18.46
N ALA A 545 -1.23 41.35 -18.88
CA ALA A 545 -1.08 40.47 -20.04
C ALA A 545 -1.69 39.06 -19.79
N GLY A 546 -2.15 38.77 -18.58
CA GLY A 546 -2.82 37.53 -18.23
C GLY A 546 -1.87 36.40 -17.81
N ILE A 547 -0.62 36.72 -17.48
CA ILE A 547 0.32 35.72 -16.93
C ILE A 547 -0.15 35.37 -15.50
N PRO A 548 -0.49 34.10 -15.22
CA PRO A 548 -0.91 33.68 -13.88
C PRO A 548 0.18 34.02 -12.85
N THR A 549 -0.15 34.78 -11.82
CA THR A 549 0.83 35.31 -10.87
C THR A 549 0.36 35.08 -9.43
N ALA A 550 1.19 34.40 -8.63
CA ALA A 550 0.99 34.24 -7.19
C ALA A 550 1.73 35.36 -6.46
N VAL A 551 0.99 36.22 -5.77
CA VAL A 551 1.53 37.37 -5.03
C VAL A 551 1.43 37.11 -3.54
N PHE A 552 2.56 37.23 -2.83
CA PHE A 552 2.63 37.13 -1.38
C PHE A 552 3.19 38.45 -0.85
N GLU A 553 2.40 39.19 -0.08
CA GLU A 553 2.83 40.43 0.56
C GLU A 553 2.56 40.33 2.05
N ASP A 554 3.61 40.54 2.86
CA ASP A 554 3.49 40.64 4.30
C ASP A 554 3.69 42.12 4.72
N PRO A 555 2.67 42.77 5.32
CA PRO A 555 2.78 44.14 5.78
C PRO A 555 3.80 44.31 6.92
N LEU A 556 4.08 43.24 7.67
CA LEU A 556 5.02 43.25 8.79
C LEU A 556 5.78 41.90 8.91
N PRO A 557 6.80 41.66 8.05
CA PRO A 557 7.57 40.42 8.05
C PRO A 557 8.26 40.18 9.41
N ALA A 558 7.74 39.23 10.19
CA ALA A 558 8.28 38.93 11.52
C ALA A 558 9.45 37.92 11.48
N PHE A 559 9.39 36.96 10.55
CA PHE A 559 10.39 35.88 10.42
C PHE A 559 11.51 36.20 9.42
N MET A 560 11.37 37.30 8.66
CA MET A 560 12.34 37.77 7.69
C MET A 560 12.71 39.23 8.00
N ALA A 561 13.42 39.45 9.11
CA ALA A 561 13.68 40.79 9.64
C ALA A 561 14.45 41.72 8.69
N ASP A 562 15.19 41.16 7.72
CA ASP A 562 15.93 41.91 6.69
C ASP A 562 15.04 42.34 5.50
N VAL A 563 13.80 41.83 5.43
CA VAL A 563 12.85 42.12 4.36
C VAL A 563 11.94 43.29 4.79
N PRO A 564 11.94 44.41 4.07
CA PRO A 564 11.13 45.56 4.46
C PRO A 564 9.63 45.27 4.27
N GLY A 565 8.85 45.44 5.34
CA GLY A 565 7.39 45.39 5.28
C GLY A 565 6.81 46.45 4.34
N THR A 566 5.55 46.30 3.92
CA THR A 566 4.92 47.15 2.88
C THR A 566 5.17 48.65 3.10
N GLY A 567 4.87 49.15 4.29
CA GLY A 567 5.03 50.56 4.67
C GLY A 567 6.40 50.96 5.22
N GLN A 568 7.36 50.02 5.27
CA GLN A 568 8.71 50.28 5.79
C GLN A 568 9.69 50.64 4.66
N PRO A 569 10.58 51.61 4.86
CA PRO A 569 11.61 51.95 3.88
C PRO A 569 12.63 50.82 3.72
N LYS A 570 13.27 50.75 2.55
CA LYS A 570 14.38 49.83 2.30
C LYS A 570 15.54 50.11 3.26
N MET A 571 16.15 49.06 3.79
CA MET A 571 17.39 49.20 4.57
C MET A 571 18.53 49.66 3.64
N ALA A 572 19.35 50.59 4.10
CA ALA A 572 20.48 51.06 3.32
C ALA A 572 21.52 49.93 3.18
N PRO A 573 22.03 49.65 1.96
CA PRO A 573 23.07 48.65 1.77
C PRO A 573 24.38 49.15 2.41
N GLY A 574 24.71 48.62 3.59
CA GLY A 574 25.95 48.92 4.32
C GLY A 574 25.73 49.23 5.79
N GLY A 575 25.87 48.23 6.65
CA GLY A 575 26.00 48.45 8.09
C GLY A 575 27.35 49.09 8.43
N GLY A 576 27.36 50.38 8.75
CA GLY A 576 28.45 51.02 9.48
C GLY A 576 29.25 52.10 8.72
N MET A 577 29.38 53.27 9.38
CA MET A 577 30.47 54.26 9.27
C MET A 577 30.57 55.21 8.06
N MET A 578 29.62 55.26 7.12
CA MET A 578 29.52 56.38 6.16
C MET A 578 28.06 56.68 5.84
N GLY A 579 27.48 57.67 6.51
CA GLY A 579 26.07 58.07 6.41
C GLY A 579 25.69 58.80 5.11
N MET A 580 26.03 58.24 3.95
CA MET A 580 25.80 58.88 2.64
C MET A 580 25.00 58.04 1.63
N ASN A 581 24.53 56.85 1.98
CA ASN A 581 23.60 56.12 1.11
C ASN A 581 22.15 56.39 1.50
N ARG A 582 21.43 57.12 0.64
CA ARG A 582 19.97 57.22 0.71
C ARG A 582 19.38 55.84 0.43
N PRO A 583 18.33 55.43 1.17
CA PRO A 583 17.64 54.18 0.89
C PRO A 583 17.07 54.21 -0.53
N MET A 584 17.21 53.10 -1.25
CA MET A 584 16.67 52.98 -2.62
C MET A 584 15.13 53.14 -2.58
N PRO A 585 14.52 53.82 -3.57
CA PRO A 585 13.08 53.99 -3.63
C PRO A 585 12.38 52.63 -3.80
N LYS A 586 11.30 52.42 -3.03
CA LYS A 586 10.40 51.25 -3.17
C LYS A 586 9.28 51.55 -4.15
N ALA A 587 8.76 50.50 -4.77
CA ALA A 587 7.58 50.55 -5.59
C ALA A 587 6.31 50.78 -4.76
N ASP A 588 5.34 51.47 -5.36
CA ASP A 588 4.00 51.60 -4.80
C ASP A 588 3.17 50.35 -5.14
N ILE A 589 2.97 49.48 -4.14
CA ILE A 589 2.22 48.24 -4.30
C ILE A 589 0.75 48.47 -4.71
N ARG A 590 0.19 49.65 -4.45
CA ARG A 590 -1.19 49.98 -4.84
C ARG A 590 -1.39 49.85 -6.34
N ARG A 591 -0.36 50.09 -7.16
CA ARG A 591 -0.45 49.86 -8.62
C ARG A 591 -0.80 48.42 -8.98
N LEU A 592 -0.25 47.47 -8.24
CA LEU A 592 -0.54 46.04 -8.39
C LEU A 592 -1.93 45.71 -7.85
N TRP A 593 -2.30 46.24 -6.69
CA TRP A 593 -3.65 46.04 -6.12
C TRP A 593 -4.75 46.65 -7.00
N ASP A 594 -4.56 47.85 -7.54
CA ASP A 594 -5.47 48.51 -8.47
C ASP A 594 -5.66 47.65 -9.74
N ALA A 595 -4.57 47.06 -10.25
CA ALA A 595 -4.64 46.14 -11.39
C ALA A 595 -5.39 44.84 -11.06
N LEU A 596 -5.36 44.40 -9.80
CA LEU A 596 -6.07 43.22 -9.30
C LEU A 596 -7.49 43.53 -8.78
N GLY A 597 -7.87 44.81 -8.69
CA GLY A 597 -9.14 45.25 -8.09
C GLY A 597 -9.21 45.04 -6.57
N ILE A 598 -8.07 45.07 -5.87
CA ILE A 598 -7.97 44.87 -4.42
C ILE A 598 -7.95 46.24 -3.73
N GLU A 599 -8.84 46.45 -2.77
CA GLU A 599 -8.83 47.62 -1.89
C GLU A 599 -8.29 47.24 -0.51
N SER A 600 -7.13 47.77 -0.15
CA SER A 600 -6.53 47.58 1.18
C SER A 600 -6.72 48.85 2.03
N PRO A 601 -7.31 48.78 3.23
CA PRO A 601 -7.41 49.92 4.12
C PRO A 601 -6.02 50.33 4.62
N GLY A 602 -5.76 51.63 4.65
CA GLY A 602 -4.48 52.17 5.07
C GLY A 602 -4.35 53.65 4.77
N SER A 603 -3.16 54.20 5.04
CA SER A 603 -2.87 55.62 4.81
C SER A 603 -1.48 55.79 4.20
N LEU A 604 -1.24 56.93 3.57
CA LEU A 604 0.10 57.28 3.10
C LEU A 604 0.92 57.78 4.29
N GLY A 605 2.04 57.12 4.56
CA GLY A 605 3.01 57.58 5.55
C GLY A 605 3.71 58.87 5.08
N GLN A 606 4.40 59.54 6.01
CA GLN A 606 5.15 60.77 5.72
C GLN A 606 6.26 60.56 4.67
N ASP A 607 6.74 59.32 4.52
CA ASP A 607 7.76 58.92 3.55
C ASP A 607 7.19 58.59 2.15
N GLY A 608 5.88 58.81 1.94
CA GLY A 608 5.19 58.54 0.67
C GLY A 608 4.88 57.06 0.42
N LEU A 609 5.25 56.17 1.35
CA LEU A 609 4.96 54.74 1.30
C LEU A 609 3.56 54.45 1.87
N PHE A 610 2.85 53.50 1.27
CA PHE A 610 1.54 53.06 1.75
C PHE A 610 1.68 52.24 3.03
N GLN A 611 1.01 52.67 4.10
CA GLN A 611 0.94 51.97 5.39
C GLN A 611 -0.42 51.27 5.50
N PRO A 612 -0.47 49.94 5.29
CA PRO A 612 -1.70 49.18 5.48
C PRO A 612 -2.12 49.18 6.95
N GLU A 613 -3.43 49.20 7.21
CA GLU A 613 -3.97 49.09 8.57
C GLU A 613 -3.85 47.64 9.05
N ILE A 614 -3.01 47.41 10.07
CA ILE A 614 -2.80 46.08 10.64
C ILE A 614 -3.74 45.89 11.83
N VAL A 615 -4.67 44.95 11.70
CA VAL A 615 -5.60 44.56 12.77
C VAL A 615 -5.15 43.25 13.41
N TRP A 616 -5.03 43.24 14.75
CA TRP A 616 -4.61 42.07 15.51
C TRP A 616 -5.82 41.29 16.03
N GLN A 617 -5.87 39.97 15.75
CA GLN A 617 -6.91 39.08 16.26
C GLN A 617 -6.28 37.93 17.08
N ARG A 618 -6.94 37.55 18.18
CA ARG A 618 -6.54 36.42 19.04
C ARG A 618 -7.14 35.08 18.62
N TYR A 619 -7.92 35.07 17.53
CA TYR A 619 -8.59 33.87 17.06
C TYR A 619 -7.64 33.08 16.17
N ASN A 620 -7.25 31.89 16.62
CA ASN A 620 -6.47 30.95 15.82
C ASN A 620 -7.41 29.91 15.18
N PRO A 621 -7.70 30.00 13.87
CA PRO A 621 -8.52 29.01 13.16
C PRO A 621 -7.82 27.65 13.01
N TYR A 622 -6.52 27.55 13.26
CA TYR A 622 -5.71 26.35 13.11
C TYR A 622 -4.98 25.98 14.41
N GLN A 623 -5.73 25.38 15.35
CA GLN A 623 -5.20 24.92 16.66
C GLN A 623 -3.97 24.01 16.56
N LYS A 624 -3.76 23.32 15.43
CA LYS A 624 -2.60 22.45 15.20
C LYS A 624 -1.27 23.20 15.00
N LEU A 625 -1.30 24.51 14.74
CA LEU A 625 -0.12 25.36 14.57
C LEU A 625 0.33 26.03 15.89
N GLN A 626 -0.17 25.56 17.05
CA GLN A 626 0.35 25.95 18.36
C GLN A 626 1.77 25.36 18.55
N VAL A 627 2.76 25.98 17.92
CA VAL A 627 4.18 25.69 18.12
C VAL A 627 4.67 26.49 19.33
N THR A 628 5.46 25.84 20.19
CA THR A 628 6.08 26.48 21.36
C THR A 628 6.92 27.69 20.93
N GLY A 629 6.56 28.88 21.43
CA GLY A 629 7.28 30.13 21.16
C GLY A 629 6.61 31.07 20.15
N ILE A 630 5.48 30.68 19.55
CA ILE A 630 4.69 31.55 18.66
C ILE A 630 3.52 32.14 19.47
N PRO A 631 3.35 33.46 19.56
CA PRO A 631 2.24 34.09 20.28
C PRO A 631 0.87 33.77 19.64
N ASP A 632 -0.22 33.79 20.42
CA ASP A 632 -1.60 33.51 20.00
C ASP A 632 -2.20 34.48 18.94
N GLN A 633 -1.37 35.38 18.40
CA GLN A 633 -1.78 36.48 17.55
C GLN A 633 -1.57 36.10 16.08
N TRP A 634 -2.65 35.85 15.37
CA TRP A 634 -2.63 35.60 13.92
C TRP A 634 -3.32 36.75 13.19
N VAL A 635 -2.76 37.17 12.05
CA VAL A 635 -3.36 38.15 11.14
C VAL A 635 -3.92 37.37 9.95
N PHE A 636 -5.24 37.41 9.77
CA PHE A 636 -5.89 36.99 8.53
C PHE A 636 -6.50 38.25 7.90
N VAL A 637 -5.95 38.67 6.77
CA VAL A 637 -6.60 39.68 5.92
C VAL A 637 -7.68 38.93 5.11
N ARG A 638 -8.92 39.40 5.21
CA ARG A 638 -10.07 38.78 4.54
C ARG A 638 -10.22 39.29 3.12
#